data_AF-A0A7R9KQ98-F1
#
_entry.id   AF-A0A7R9KQ98-F1
#
_cell.length_a   1.000
_cell.length_b   1.000
_cell.length_c   1.000
_cell.angle_alpha   90.00
_cell.angle_beta   90.00
_cell.angle_gamma   90.00
#
_symmetry.space_group_name_H-M   'P 1'
#
loop_
_entity.id
_entity.type
_entity.pdbx_description
1 polymer ?
#
loop_
_entity_poly.entity_id
_entity_poly.type
_entity_poly.pdbx_seq_one_letter_code
_entity_poly.pdbx_strand_id
1 'polypeptide(L)'
;MLYIFLVESGSMMTFDMNLALQTVANLKKAIAIQCQVPEEKQVLLISGGESLNTTARVCSYGCSGTDTSPIFLFSKESIESLNPPKCVTEYDPDVDMADRVQSCVDMNPSIHTVVARAEMAQQLYEVAKQQFHNCERLVHDQHLQQQGWAAVVANLEDIANSFANSALLLEEMFNQFIEEKQFFIDLLQNFDEDIKTLSEIPILHNLMTSVNTNETNDQNKESTSLLEWISQRDNQNSLDQLSQHCEWISQRDNQNSLDQLSQHCGQGLEQFDSEQLLRVKDEVKEVMDSCNQSNMKEVKGLEERLYGLEKLMCESKKIVDEQRDLAQAFYQNQARASNLRDPSILPDLCASHQQQLQVMLKNHQKLRDIRRRCARAKEELSGNLHARLRWIVFIEKKLSEVDSRVLIYRENIRRLKKHLKVVHQIHLAPKIYLASVVEVVRRKTFSSVFLEWATSLAQNSANLVENEIQTRQTFSTQLETHFLRILFPGMNDFPPRFANESPNPFDTDLPNVTDSDVEFLRKQLPDLCDMLSVPSPVPMPQPSTQKDSSIAPIVSKPSESDTEEYDTVNEEFDNKASTGNELDLKQTDLSSSLKLSFVEQYSDLRNEYLSSFDSMKEQLNTWLVMKDKQLSENEEEFSERLEEYKSKVSDLENSSLVSNNEIDSLKQTIETLSKDNECFRSENNSKDMKISELQNEILENKKELTLEHELEMTSLGEEMDKLNDKTQTLEDLINAKNEEIIALHQKYEKSESDLLVRFQDEKDSLKKTLNEDFNQKEETLRNEFEAKVKQLERNNESTLNELRLEMENQKTKGLIELKDKLDADHRHEMDSLRHRFKLAISTTSIERTPSETSLERVNLDVIDQLAQEREVQKLKQLILDEKNKYDELLIKSKKDRDEEMKAMKSEIAAKCQVNFNEALNKLSNERELLAQELAVKDSCIQASISAINDIISKLNAQRISDL
;
A
#
# COMPACT_ATOMS: atom_id res chain seq x y z
N MET A 1 47.14 -14.60 0.55
CA MET A 1 46.38 -15.22 -0.54
C MET A 1 44.94 -14.77 -0.38
N LEU A 2 44.27 -14.44 -1.48
CA LEU A 2 42.83 -14.20 -1.50
C LEU A 2 42.14 -15.51 -1.85
N TYR A 3 41.11 -15.90 -1.10
CA TYR A 3 40.41 -17.18 -1.25
C TYR A 3 39.00 -16.98 -1.83
N ILE A 4 38.69 -17.73 -2.88
CA ILE A 4 37.39 -17.68 -3.58
C ILE A 4 36.87 -19.11 -3.73
N PHE A 5 35.67 -19.38 -3.24
CA PHE A 5 35.11 -20.73 -3.17
C PHE A 5 33.99 -20.91 -4.20
N LEU A 6 34.21 -21.80 -5.17
CA LEU A 6 33.21 -22.16 -6.18
C LEU A 6 32.24 -23.19 -5.56
N VAL A 7 31.04 -22.74 -5.19
CA VAL A 7 30.13 -23.51 -4.32
C VAL A 7 29.62 -24.79 -4.98
N GLU A 8 29.27 -24.73 -6.26
CA GLU A 8 28.67 -25.85 -7.00
C GLU A 8 29.61 -27.07 -7.07
N SER A 9 30.88 -26.84 -7.45
CA SER A 9 31.92 -27.88 -7.50
C SER A 9 32.59 -28.13 -6.14
N GLY A 10 32.26 -27.32 -5.12
CA GLY A 10 32.89 -27.33 -3.80
C GLY A 10 34.40 -27.14 -3.86
N SER A 11 34.90 -26.19 -4.64
CA SER A 11 36.33 -26.06 -4.93
C SER A 11 36.91 -24.73 -4.43
N MET A 12 37.93 -24.82 -3.57
CA MET A 12 38.67 -23.67 -3.07
C MET A 12 39.71 -23.17 -4.08
N MET A 13 39.59 -21.92 -4.50
CA MET A 13 40.52 -21.27 -5.43
C MET A 13 41.34 -20.19 -4.72
N THR A 14 42.61 -20.07 -5.10
CA THR A 14 43.52 -19.08 -4.52
C THR A 14 44.01 -18.09 -5.55
N PHE A 15 44.07 -16.83 -5.13
CA PHE A 15 44.41 -15.66 -5.93
C PHE A 15 45.45 -14.80 -5.21
N ASP A 16 46.15 -13.93 -5.96
CA ASP A 16 47.08 -12.96 -5.39
C ASP A 16 46.36 -12.01 -4.43
N MET A 17 46.93 -11.79 -3.25
CA MET A 17 46.43 -10.85 -2.25
C MET A 17 46.37 -9.41 -2.80
N ASN A 18 47.18 -9.06 -3.79
CA ASN A 18 47.14 -7.76 -4.44
C ASN A 18 45.77 -7.44 -5.08
N LEU A 19 44.98 -8.45 -5.45
CA LEU A 19 43.62 -8.25 -5.96
C LEU A 19 42.66 -7.74 -4.88
N ALA A 20 42.94 -7.97 -3.59
CA ALA A 20 42.15 -7.43 -2.48
C ALA A 20 42.15 -5.89 -2.45
N LEU A 21 43.20 -5.25 -2.95
CA LEU A 21 43.34 -3.79 -3.01
C LEU A 21 42.69 -3.16 -4.26
N GLN A 22 42.26 -3.99 -5.22
CA GLN A 22 41.66 -3.56 -6.48
C GLN A 22 40.14 -3.57 -6.42
N THR A 23 39.49 -3.11 -7.50
CA THR A 23 38.04 -3.15 -7.64
C THR A 23 37.53 -4.57 -7.88
N VAL A 24 36.28 -4.83 -7.50
CA VAL A 24 35.59 -6.10 -7.79
C VAL A 24 35.56 -6.40 -9.29
N ALA A 25 35.46 -5.38 -10.16
CA ALA A 25 35.61 -5.56 -11.62
C ALA A 25 36.94 -6.22 -12.03
N ASN A 26 38.06 -5.85 -11.40
CA ASN A 26 39.36 -6.47 -11.68
C ASN A 26 39.46 -7.89 -11.08
N LEU A 27 38.80 -8.13 -9.95
CA LEU A 27 38.66 -9.48 -9.39
C LEU A 27 37.86 -10.38 -10.36
N LYS A 28 36.74 -9.90 -10.90
CA LYS A 28 35.94 -10.64 -11.89
C LYS A 28 36.73 -11.02 -13.13
N LYS A 29 37.61 -10.12 -13.62
CA LYS A 29 38.55 -10.42 -14.72
C LYS A 29 39.55 -11.52 -14.37
N ALA A 30 40.12 -11.49 -13.17
CA ALA A 30 41.03 -12.54 -12.71
C ALA A 30 40.31 -13.91 -12.61
N ILE A 31 39.08 -13.91 -12.08
CA ILE A 31 38.21 -15.10 -12.04
C ILE A 31 37.88 -15.60 -13.45
N ALA A 32 37.57 -14.71 -14.41
CA ALA A 32 37.26 -15.12 -15.77
C ALA A 32 38.44 -15.83 -16.45
N ILE A 33 39.66 -15.33 -16.23
CA ILE A 33 40.89 -15.91 -16.77
C ILE A 33 41.23 -17.27 -16.12
N GLN A 34 41.11 -17.36 -14.78
CA GLN A 34 41.55 -18.55 -14.03
C GLN A 34 40.48 -19.65 -13.94
N CYS A 35 39.20 -19.28 -13.88
CA CYS A 35 38.06 -20.18 -13.65
C CYS A 35 37.24 -20.46 -14.92
N GLN A 36 37.49 -19.71 -16.01
CA GLN A 36 36.72 -19.77 -17.27
C GLN A 36 35.22 -19.42 -17.11
N VAL A 37 34.86 -18.64 -16.09
CA VAL A 37 33.48 -18.14 -15.88
C VAL A 37 33.37 -16.69 -16.39
N PRO A 38 32.54 -16.36 -17.38
CA PRO A 38 32.38 -14.99 -17.91
C PRO A 38 32.00 -13.95 -16.84
N GLU A 39 32.47 -12.71 -16.96
CA GLU A 39 32.29 -11.65 -15.93
C GLU A 39 30.80 -11.40 -15.59
N GLU A 40 29.93 -11.46 -16.60
CA GLU A 40 28.46 -11.33 -16.50
C GLU A 40 27.76 -12.57 -15.92
N LYS A 41 28.41 -13.74 -15.93
CA LYS A 41 27.88 -14.99 -15.36
C LYS A 41 28.40 -15.27 -13.94
N GLN A 42 29.32 -14.45 -13.42
CA GLN A 42 29.82 -14.53 -12.04
C GLN A 42 28.90 -13.79 -11.05
N VAL A 43 28.34 -14.53 -10.09
CA VAL A 43 27.75 -13.97 -8.86
C VAL A 43 28.76 -14.15 -7.74
N LEU A 44 29.06 -13.06 -7.02
CA LEU A 44 30.01 -13.04 -5.90
C LEU A 44 29.27 -12.58 -4.65
N LEU A 45 29.22 -13.45 -3.63
CA LEU A 45 28.63 -13.17 -2.32
C LEU A 45 29.69 -13.31 -1.22
N ILE A 46 29.52 -12.60 -0.11
CA ILE A 46 30.24 -12.88 1.14
C ILE A 46 29.38 -13.66 2.13
N SER A 47 29.99 -14.14 3.20
CA SER A 47 29.29 -14.67 4.38
C SER A 47 28.23 -13.67 4.87
N GLY A 48 26.96 -14.10 4.93
CA GLY A 48 25.82 -13.23 5.24
C GLY A 48 25.00 -12.79 4.01
N GLY A 49 25.45 -13.09 2.78
CA GLY A 49 24.65 -12.91 1.57
C GLY A 49 24.78 -11.55 0.87
N GLU A 50 25.63 -10.64 1.35
CA GLU A 50 25.90 -9.37 0.66
C GLU A 50 26.61 -9.61 -0.69
N SER A 51 26.07 -9.00 -1.75
CA SER A 51 26.64 -9.04 -3.12
C SER A 51 27.78 -8.04 -3.29
N LEU A 52 28.89 -8.47 -3.88
CA LEU A 52 30.04 -7.58 -4.14
C LEU A 52 29.72 -6.57 -5.26
N ASN A 53 29.80 -5.28 -4.95
CA ASN A 53 29.60 -4.19 -5.91
C ASN A 53 30.82 -4.04 -6.82
N THR A 54 30.59 -4.12 -8.13
CA THR A 54 31.59 -4.01 -9.21
C THR A 54 32.57 -2.83 -9.08
N THR A 55 32.13 -1.67 -8.55
CA THR A 55 32.96 -0.47 -8.40
C THR A 55 33.68 -0.37 -7.06
N ALA A 56 33.24 -1.11 -6.04
CA ALA A 56 33.87 -1.14 -4.73
C ALA A 56 35.22 -1.88 -4.78
N ARG A 57 36.06 -1.67 -3.76
CA ARG A 57 37.31 -2.42 -3.58
C ARG A 57 37.01 -3.73 -2.85
N VAL A 58 37.70 -4.81 -3.20
CA VAL A 58 37.47 -6.12 -2.54
C VAL A 58 37.70 -6.02 -1.02
N CYS A 59 38.68 -5.24 -0.57
CA CYS A 59 38.95 -5.02 0.86
C CYS A 59 37.93 -4.15 1.62
N SER A 60 36.89 -3.58 0.98
CA SER A 60 35.79 -2.96 1.75
C SER A 60 34.89 -3.99 2.43
N TYR A 61 34.92 -5.26 1.98
CA TYR A 61 34.08 -6.35 2.48
C TYR A 61 34.69 -7.10 3.69
N GLY A 62 35.45 -6.40 4.53
CA GLY A 62 35.92 -6.88 5.83
C GLY A 62 36.81 -8.14 5.77
N CYS A 63 36.54 -9.10 6.65
CA CYS A 63 37.30 -10.36 6.80
C CYS A 63 37.05 -11.41 5.69
N SER A 64 36.39 -11.00 4.60
CA SER A 64 36.05 -11.87 3.47
C SER A 64 37.26 -12.18 2.60
N GLY A 65 37.27 -13.37 2.00
CA GLY A 65 38.39 -13.84 1.17
C GLY A 65 39.52 -14.50 1.96
N THR A 66 39.21 -14.99 3.16
CA THR A 66 40.08 -15.84 3.99
C THR A 66 39.82 -17.33 3.75
N ASP A 67 40.67 -18.21 4.28
CA ASP A 67 40.53 -19.68 4.19
C ASP A 67 39.30 -20.25 4.92
N THR A 68 38.83 -19.51 5.92
CA THR A 68 37.69 -19.82 6.81
C THR A 68 36.43 -19.02 6.47
N SER A 69 36.56 -17.88 5.79
CA SER A 69 35.44 -17.08 5.24
C SER A 69 35.81 -16.56 3.84
N PRO A 70 35.80 -17.42 2.81
CA PRO A 70 36.14 -17.06 1.44
C PRO A 70 35.05 -16.19 0.80
N ILE A 71 35.34 -15.62 -0.37
CA ILE A 71 34.30 -15.04 -1.23
C ILE A 71 33.62 -16.19 -1.97
N PHE A 72 32.30 -16.32 -1.87
CA PHE A 72 31.54 -17.37 -2.54
C PHE A 72 31.26 -16.98 -3.99
N LEU A 73 31.68 -17.84 -4.91
CA LEU A 73 31.46 -17.71 -6.35
C LEU A 73 30.39 -18.71 -6.79
N PHE A 74 29.41 -18.20 -7.53
CA PHE A 74 28.40 -18.97 -8.26
C PHE A 74 28.49 -18.61 -9.74
N SER A 75 28.43 -19.62 -10.60
CA SER A 75 28.46 -19.51 -12.06
C SER A 75 27.06 -19.76 -12.60
N LYS A 76 26.38 -18.70 -13.08
CA LYS A 76 25.03 -18.84 -13.63
C LYS A 76 24.99 -19.83 -14.80
N GLU A 77 26.04 -19.90 -15.63
CA GLU A 77 26.16 -20.86 -16.74
C GLU A 77 26.24 -22.31 -16.26
N SER A 78 27.01 -22.58 -15.20
CA SER A 78 27.15 -23.91 -14.63
C SER A 78 25.85 -24.35 -13.94
N ILE A 79 25.20 -23.46 -13.16
CA ILE A 79 23.89 -23.69 -12.54
C ILE A 79 22.82 -23.96 -13.61
N GLU A 80 22.73 -23.14 -14.66
CA GLU A 80 21.76 -23.29 -15.75
C GLU A 80 21.89 -24.63 -16.49
N SER A 81 23.04 -25.31 -16.39
CA SER A 81 23.29 -26.58 -17.06
C SER A 81 22.49 -27.76 -16.47
N LEU A 82 22.11 -28.70 -17.35
CA LEU A 82 21.28 -29.85 -17.00
C LEU A 82 21.98 -30.87 -16.08
N ASN A 83 23.31 -30.92 -16.09
CA ASN A 83 24.10 -31.89 -15.34
C ASN A 83 24.88 -31.17 -14.22
N PRO A 84 24.93 -31.71 -12.99
CA PRO A 84 25.74 -31.10 -11.94
C PRO A 84 27.22 -31.07 -12.35
N PRO A 85 27.97 -29.99 -12.04
CA PRO A 85 29.40 -29.93 -12.32
C PRO A 85 30.13 -31.06 -11.60
N LYS A 86 31.01 -31.75 -12.31
CA LYS A 86 31.77 -32.88 -11.75
C LYS A 86 32.70 -32.36 -10.64
N CYS A 87 32.50 -32.84 -9.42
CA CYS A 87 33.40 -32.56 -8.31
C CYS A 87 34.81 -33.06 -8.66
N VAL A 88 35.77 -32.13 -8.76
CA VAL A 88 37.18 -32.46 -9.04
C VAL A 88 37.80 -33.08 -7.79
N THR A 89 37.52 -34.36 -7.60
CA THR A 89 38.27 -35.18 -6.65
C THR A 89 39.60 -35.51 -7.32
N GLU A 90 40.70 -35.02 -6.76
CA GLU A 90 42.04 -35.47 -7.14
C GLU A 90 42.15 -36.97 -6.81
N TYR A 91 41.86 -37.80 -7.81
CA TYR A 91 42.15 -39.23 -7.78
C TYR A 91 43.67 -39.41 -7.96
N ASP A 92 44.41 -39.17 -6.88
CA ASP A 92 45.73 -39.77 -6.72
C ASP A 92 45.55 -41.28 -6.93
N PRO A 93 46.20 -41.89 -7.94
CA PRO A 93 46.00 -43.31 -8.25
C PRO A 93 46.31 -44.12 -6.99
N ASP A 94 45.34 -44.93 -6.55
CA ASP A 94 45.47 -45.78 -5.37
C ASP A 94 46.66 -46.74 -5.58
N VAL A 95 47.85 -46.34 -5.11
CA VAL A 95 49.04 -47.18 -5.09
C VAL A 95 48.68 -48.42 -4.29
N ASP A 96 48.78 -49.61 -4.90
CA ASP A 96 48.40 -50.82 -4.19
C ASP A 96 49.44 -51.20 -3.14
N MET A 97 49.26 -50.63 -1.95
CA MET A 97 50.09 -50.90 -0.80
C MET A 97 49.88 -52.33 -0.28
N ALA A 98 48.82 -53.06 -0.68
CA ALA A 98 48.62 -54.44 -0.25
C ALA A 98 49.67 -55.37 -0.87
N ASP A 99 49.87 -55.32 -2.19
CA ASP A 99 50.89 -56.12 -2.89
C ASP A 99 52.31 -55.80 -2.40
N ARG A 100 52.57 -54.51 -2.13
CA ARG A 100 53.87 -54.03 -1.61
C ARG A 100 54.13 -54.51 -0.19
N VAL A 101 53.13 -54.42 0.70
CA VAL A 101 53.23 -54.96 2.07
C VAL A 101 53.38 -56.48 2.05
N GLN A 102 52.62 -57.18 1.21
CA GLN A 102 52.70 -58.64 1.09
C GLN A 102 54.10 -59.07 0.62
N SER A 103 54.65 -58.41 -0.40
CA SER A 103 56.03 -58.64 -0.86
C SER A 103 57.07 -58.44 0.25
N CYS A 104 56.90 -57.44 1.13
CA CYS A 104 57.76 -57.24 2.30
C CYS A 104 57.53 -58.27 3.42
N VAL A 105 56.32 -58.78 3.57
CA VAL A 105 55.96 -59.84 4.54
C VAL A 105 56.60 -61.17 4.15
N ASP A 106 56.66 -61.50 2.86
CA ASP A 106 57.19 -62.79 2.36
C ASP A 106 58.72 -62.88 2.32
N MET A 107 59.43 -61.79 2.64
CA MET A 107 60.90 -61.78 2.75
C MET A 107 61.41 -62.66 3.91
N ASN A 108 62.41 -63.50 3.63
CA ASN A 108 63.13 -64.30 4.63
C ASN A 108 63.77 -63.42 5.73
N PRO A 109 63.91 -63.91 6.98
CA PRO A 109 64.53 -63.14 8.06
C PRO A 109 65.98 -62.74 7.75
N SER A 110 66.25 -61.42 7.74
CA SER A 110 67.59 -60.85 7.56
C SER A 110 67.62 -59.41 8.05
N ILE A 111 68.81 -58.84 8.27
CA ILE A 111 68.93 -57.41 8.62
C ILE A 111 68.38 -56.50 7.50
N HIS A 112 68.56 -56.88 6.24
CA HIS A 112 67.98 -56.18 5.08
C HIS A 112 66.44 -56.22 5.11
N THR A 113 65.85 -57.33 5.54
CA THR A 113 64.41 -57.48 5.71
C THR A 113 63.86 -56.57 6.81
N VAL A 114 64.60 -56.41 7.91
CA VAL A 114 64.24 -55.46 8.99
C VAL A 114 64.26 -54.01 8.47
N VAL A 115 65.26 -53.63 7.67
CA VAL A 115 65.35 -52.32 7.01
C VAL A 115 64.18 -52.09 6.05
N ALA A 116 63.96 -53.00 5.09
CA ALA A 116 62.90 -52.88 4.09
C ALA A 116 61.49 -52.77 4.71
N ARG A 117 61.24 -53.50 5.80
CA ARG A 117 59.96 -53.41 6.53
C ARG A 117 59.79 -52.10 7.30
N ALA A 118 60.87 -51.52 7.82
CA ALA A 118 60.83 -50.20 8.45
C ALA A 118 60.60 -49.08 7.43
N GLU A 119 61.21 -49.18 6.24
CA GLU A 119 60.92 -48.29 5.11
C GLU A 119 59.46 -48.40 4.64
N MET A 120 58.91 -49.63 4.55
CA MET A 120 57.50 -49.86 4.22
C MET A 120 56.55 -49.27 5.28
N ALA A 121 56.88 -49.41 6.57
CA ALA A 121 56.12 -48.80 7.66
C ALA A 121 56.12 -47.26 7.58
N GLN A 122 57.27 -46.64 7.32
CA GLN A 122 57.36 -45.19 7.11
C GLN A 122 56.52 -44.74 5.90
N GLN A 123 56.53 -45.49 4.79
CA GLN A 123 55.71 -45.17 3.62
C GLN A 123 54.20 -45.28 3.91
N LEU A 124 53.77 -46.29 4.68
CA LEU A 124 52.37 -46.40 5.11
C LEU A 124 51.94 -45.21 5.98
N TYR A 125 52.83 -44.71 6.85
CA TYR A 125 52.56 -43.51 7.66
C TYR A 125 52.49 -42.22 6.84
N GLU A 126 53.40 -42.00 5.89
CA GLU A 126 53.33 -40.82 5.00
C GLU A 126 52.07 -40.84 4.12
N VAL A 127 51.70 -41.99 3.57
CA VAL A 127 50.42 -42.14 2.85
C VAL A 127 49.23 -41.95 3.79
N ALA A 128 49.29 -42.41 5.05
CA ALA A 128 48.22 -42.18 6.02
C ALA A 128 48.00 -40.67 6.29
N LYS A 129 49.08 -39.87 6.43
CA LYS A 129 49.00 -38.41 6.53
C LYS A 129 48.35 -37.77 5.30
N GLN A 130 48.73 -38.19 4.09
CA GLN A 130 48.13 -37.69 2.84
C GLN A 130 46.63 -38.03 2.74
N GLN A 131 46.25 -39.27 3.08
CA GLN A 131 44.84 -39.69 3.08
C GLN A 131 44.02 -38.90 4.11
N PHE A 132 44.57 -38.66 5.31
CA PHE A 132 43.92 -37.83 6.34
C PHE A 132 43.75 -36.36 5.90
N HIS A 133 44.79 -35.74 5.35
CA HIS A 133 44.70 -34.37 4.83
C HIS A 133 43.67 -34.24 3.68
N ASN A 134 43.58 -35.26 2.82
CA ASN A 134 42.52 -35.34 1.81
C ASN A 134 41.12 -35.45 2.44
N CYS A 135 40.97 -36.14 3.56
CA CYS A 135 39.70 -36.18 4.30
C CYS A 135 39.39 -34.81 4.94
N GLU A 136 40.37 -34.15 5.56
CA GLU A 136 40.21 -32.80 6.14
C GLU A 136 39.70 -31.82 5.07
N ARG A 137 40.35 -31.78 3.91
CA ARG A 137 39.94 -30.94 2.78
C ARG A 137 38.51 -31.25 2.31
N LEU A 138 38.17 -32.54 2.13
CA LEU A 138 36.83 -32.95 1.69
C LEU A 138 35.71 -32.61 2.67
N VAL A 139 36.01 -32.54 3.97
CA VAL A 139 35.04 -32.13 5.01
C VAL A 139 34.97 -30.61 5.10
N HIS A 140 36.12 -29.91 5.08
CA HIS A 140 36.19 -28.44 5.04
C HIS A 140 35.43 -27.86 3.84
N ASP A 141 35.63 -28.43 2.65
CA ASP A 141 34.89 -28.04 1.44
C ASP A 141 33.37 -28.16 1.63
N GLN A 142 32.88 -29.17 2.36
CA GLN A 142 31.45 -29.34 2.62
C GLN A 142 30.90 -28.32 3.63
N HIS A 143 31.68 -27.91 4.64
CA HIS A 143 31.31 -26.79 5.50
C HIS A 143 31.29 -25.47 4.72
N LEU A 144 32.25 -25.23 3.82
CA LEU A 144 32.23 -24.06 2.94
C LEU A 144 31.06 -24.11 1.94
N GLN A 145 30.65 -25.29 1.46
CA GLN A 145 29.42 -25.46 0.67
C GLN A 145 28.16 -25.13 1.48
N GLN A 146 28.08 -25.52 2.75
CA GLN A 146 26.98 -25.13 3.65
C GLN A 146 26.96 -23.61 3.86
N GLN A 147 28.10 -22.98 4.12
CA GLN A 147 28.19 -21.52 4.30
C GLN A 147 27.83 -20.76 3.02
N GLY A 148 28.30 -21.22 1.85
CA GLY A 148 27.92 -20.65 0.56
C GLY A 148 26.43 -20.81 0.28
N TRP A 149 25.84 -21.96 0.63
CA TRP A 149 24.39 -22.17 0.56
C TRP A 149 23.63 -21.18 1.46
N ALA A 150 24.06 -21.00 2.72
CA ALA A 150 23.46 -20.04 3.63
C ALA A 150 23.59 -18.59 3.11
N ALA A 151 24.71 -18.22 2.51
CA ALA A 151 24.92 -16.90 1.91
C ALA A 151 23.96 -16.62 0.74
N VAL A 152 23.74 -17.59 -0.16
CA VAL A 152 22.81 -17.39 -1.29
C VAL A 152 21.34 -17.42 -0.85
N VAL A 153 20.98 -18.16 0.19
CA VAL A 153 19.64 -18.10 0.80
C VAL A 153 19.40 -16.74 1.47
N ALA A 154 20.36 -16.24 2.25
CA ALA A 154 20.26 -14.89 2.85
C ALA A 154 20.12 -13.80 1.77
N ASN A 155 20.89 -13.89 0.69
CA ASN A 155 20.78 -12.99 -0.46
C ASN A 155 19.37 -13.00 -1.09
N LEU A 156 18.79 -14.20 -1.28
CA LEU A 156 17.42 -14.34 -1.79
C LEU A 156 16.39 -13.74 -0.81
N GLU A 157 16.59 -13.88 0.49
CA GLU A 157 15.70 -13.31 1.51
C GLU A 157 15.76 -11.78 1.57
N ASP A 158 16.96 -11.18 1.48
CA ASP A 158 17.12 -9.72 1.38
C ASP A 158 16.44 -9.16 0.12
N ILE A 159 16.60 -9.85 -1.02
CA ILE A 159 15.96 -9.48 -2.29
C ILE A 159 14.43 -9.62 -2.18
N ALA A 160 13.91 -10.70 -1.58
CA ALA A 160 12.48 -10.91 -1.35
C ALA A 160 11.88 -9.87 -0.38
N ASN A 161 12.59 -9.49 0.67
CA ASN A 161 12.17 -8.44 1.59
C ASN A 161 12.14 -7.07 0.89
N SER A 162 13.13 -6.75 0.06
CA SER A 162 13.15 -5.53 -0.76
C SER A 162 11.97 -5.47 -1.73
N PHE A 163 11.69 -6.57 -2.43
CA PHE A 163 10.53 -6.71 -3.33
C PHE A 163 9.19 -6.59 -2.59
N ALA A 164 9.03 -7.22 -1.43
CA ALA A 164 7.83 -7.09 -0.61
C ALA A 164 7.57 -5.63 -0.21
N ASN A 165 8.62 -4.89 0.19
CA ASN A 165 8.51 -3.46 0.49
C ASN A 165 8.16 -2.62 -0.76
N SER A 166 8.72 -2.96 -1.93
CA SER A 166 8.40 -2.35 -3.24
C SER A 166 6.91 -2.53 -3.58
N ALA A 167 6.38 -3.74 -3.39
CA ALA A 167 4.99 -4.09 -3.66
C ALA A 167 4.00 -3.44 -2.66
N LEU A 168 4.33 -3.40 -1.37
CA LEU A 168 3.52 -2.69 -0.36
C LEU A 168 3.40 -1.19 -0.68
N LEU A 169 4.50 -0.56 -1.09
CA LEU A 169 4.48 0.86 -1.49
C LEU A 169 3.69 1.11 -2.79
N LEU A 170 3.68 0.15 -3.72
CA LEU A 170 2.76 0.21 -4.87
C LEU A 170 1.30 0.10 -4.39
N GLU A 171 0.99 -0.85 -3.52
CA GLU A 171 -0.36 -1.04 -2.97
C GLU A 171 -0.89 0.23 -2.29
N GLU A 172 -0.10 0.86 -1.42
CA GLU A 172 -0.46 2.13 -0.77
C GLU A 172 -0.75 3.23 -1.80
N MET A 173 0.13 3.40 -2.78
CA MET A 173 -0.04 4.40 -3.86
C MET A 173 -1.27 4.13 -4.74
N PHE A 174 -1.60 2.85 -4.97
CA PHE A 174 -2.72 2.41 -5.80
C PHE A 174 -4.05 2.56 -5.05
N ASN A 175 -4.12 2.17 -3.76
CA ASN A 175 -5.30 2.40 -2.93
C ASN A 175 -5.65 3.91 -2.86
N GLN A 176 -4.66 4.77 -2.59
CA GLN A 176 -4.83 6.23 -2.65
C GLN A 176 -5.20 6.77 -4.04
N PHE A 177 -4.90 6.03 -5.12
CA PHE A 177 -5.33 6.40 -6.46
C PHE A 177 -6.80 6.01 -6.70
N ILE A 178 -7.22 4.85 -6.22
CA ILE A 178 -8.61 4.38 -6.31
C ILE A 178 -9.56 5.27 -5.50
N GLU A 179 -9.16 5.75 -4.33
CA GLU A 179 -9.96 6.69 -3.51
C GLU A 179 -10.26 8.01 -4.25
N GLU A 180 -9.28 8.54 -5.00
CA GLU A 180 -9.42 9.77 -5.79
C GLU A 180 -10.03 9.53 -7.19
N LYS A 181 -10.18 8.27 -7.62
CA LYS A 181 -10.49 7.88 -9.00
C LYS A 181 -11.80 8.46 -9.52
N GLN A 182 -12.90 8.35 -8.75
CA GLN A 182 -14.22 8.80 -9.20
C GLN A 182 -14.23 10.31 -9.47
N PHE A 183 -13.64 11.09 -8.57
CA PHE A 183 -13.50 12.55 -8.72
C PHE A 183 -12.80 12.94 -10.03
N PHE A 184 -11.77 12.20 -10.44
CA PHE A 184 -11.08 12.43 -11.71
C PHE A 184 -11.84 11.93 -12.95
N ILE A 185 -12.70 10.93 -12.81
CA ILE A 185 -13.61 10.49 -13.88
C ILE A 185 -14.67 11.58 -14.12
N ASP A 186 -15.33 12.06 -13.06
CA ASP A 186 -16.34 13.12 -13.13
C ASP A 186 -15.75 14.40 -13.75
N LEU A 187 -14.49 14.70 -13.44
CA LEU A 187 -13.73 15.81 -14.01
C LEU A 187 -13.49 15.65 -15.52
N LEU A 188 -13.07 14.46 -15.97
CA LEU A 188 -12.80 14.20 -17.39
C LEU A 188 -14.07 14.16 -18.25
N GLN A 189 -15.21 13.74 -17.69
CA GLN A 189 -16.49 13.79 -18.40
C GLN A 189 -16.90 15.22 -18.80
N ASN A 190 -16.50 16.22 -18.02
CA ASN A 190 -16.76 17.63 -18.28
C ASN A 190 -15.60 18.34 -19.02
N PHE A 191 -14.52 17.63 -19.38
CA PHE A 191 -13.31 18.25 -19.92
C PHE A 191 -13.56 18.97 -21.27
N ASP A 192 -14.38 18.41 -22.15
CA ASP A 192 -14.74 19.04 -23.41
C ASP A 192 -15.56 20.32 -23.21
N GLU A 193 -16.29 20.45 -22.09
CA GLU A 193 -17.01 21.67 -21.72
C GLU A 193 -16.05 22.70 -21.11
N ASP A 194 -15.13 22.26 -20.24
CA ASP A 194 -14.05 23.11 -19.69
C ASP A 194 -13.20 23.74 -20.81
N ILE A 195 -12.82 22.95 -21.83
CA ILE A 195 -12.05 23.42 -22.99
C ILE A 195 -12.84 24.44 -23.82
N LYS A 196 -14.15 24.23 -24.04
CA LYS A 196 -15.02 25.21 -24.72
C LYS A 196 -15.09 26.51 -23.91
N THR A 197 -15.39 26.43 -22.62
CA THR A 197 -15.45 27.59 -21.72
C THR A 197 -14.12 28.36 -21.70
N LEU A 198 -12.98 27.66 -21.66
CA LEU A 198 -11.65 28.29 -21.73
C LEU A 198 -11.37 28.97 -23.08
N SER A 199 -11.94 28.47 -24.18
CA SER A 199 -11.81 29.10 -25.51
C SER A 199 -12.63 30.38 -25.66
N GLU A 200 -13.74 30.49 -24.92
CA GLU A 200 -14.66 31.64 -24.94
C GLU A 200 -14.20 32.78 -24.02
N ILE A 201 -13.44 32.50 -22.96
CA ILE A 201 -12.94 33.51 -22.02
C ILE A 201 -11.77 34.30 -22.65
N PRO A 202 -11.90 35.62 -22.91
CA PRO A 202 -10.82 36.42 -23.44
C PRO A 202 -9.87 36.87 -22.33
N ILE A 203 -8.56 36.89 -22.59
CA ILE A 203 -7.60 37.49 -21.67
C ILE A 203 -7.59 39.02 -21.81
N LEU A 204 -7.67 39.71 -20.68
CA LEU A 204 -7.55 41.15 -20.61
C LEU A 204 -6.13 41.58 -21.05
N HIS A 205 -6.03 42.43 -22.06
CA HIS A 205 -4.76 42.90 -22.62
C HIS A 205 -3.80 43.50 -21.57
N ASN A 206 -4.35 44.14 -20.53
CA ASN A 206 -3.60 44.71 -19.41
C ASN A 206 -2.88 43.66 -18.53
N LEU A 207 -3.24 42.37 -18.65
CA LEU A 207 -2.56 41.24 -18.00
C LEU A 207 -1.44 40.64 -18.87
N MET A 208 -1.45 40.89 -20.19
CA MET A 208 -0.41 40.41 -21.11
C MET A 208 0.81 41.33 -21.10
N THR A 209 0.59 42.65 -20.95
CA THR A 209 1.66 43.66 -20.87
C THR A 209 2.48 43.58 -19.58
N SER A 210 1.95 43.03 -18.48
CA SER A 210 2.72 42.79 -17.25
C SER A 210 3.56 41.50 -17.31
N VAL A 211 3.25 40.59 -18.24
CA VAL A 211 3.91 39.29 -18.42
C VAL A 211 5.02 39.37 -19.46
N ASN A 212 4.77 40.04 -20.59
CA ASN A 212 5.70 40.12 -21.72
C ASN A 212 6.41 41.49 -21.74
N THR A 213 7.48 41.63 -20.95
CA THR A 213 8.26 42.88 -20.85
C THR A 213 9.11 43.23 -22.08
N ASN A 214 9.13 42.39 -23.12
CA ASN A 214 9.95 42.55 -24.32
C ASN A 214 9.20 42.20 -25.62
N GLU A 215 8.16 42.96 -26.01
CA GLU A 215 7.75 43.00 -27.42
C GLU A 215 7.06 44.34 -27.77
N THR A 216 7.20 44.76 -29.03
CA THR A 216 6.82 46.10 -29.50
C THR A 216 5.30 46.30 -29.66
N ASN A 217 4.85 47.55 -29.49
CA ASN A 217 3.48 48.00 -29.74
C ASN A 217 3.02 47.68 -31.18
N ASP A 218 2.23 46.61 -31.34
CA ASP A 218 1.36 46.40 -32.51
C ASP A 218 -0.10 46.31 -32.04
N GLN A 219 -0.93 47.28 -32.43
CA GLN A 219 -2.31 47.44 -31.95
C GLN A 219 -3.33 46.50 -32.63
N ASN A 220 -2.86 45.44 -33.30
CA ASN A 220 -3.67 44.52 -34.10
C ASN A 220 -3.47 43.03 -33.75
N LYS A 221 -3.01 42.69 -32.53
CA LYS A 221 -3.08 41.29 -32.06
C LYS A 221 -4.51 40.94 -31.66
N GLU A 222 -5.01 39.82 -32.20
CA GLU A 222 -6.33 39.26 -31.90
C GLU A 222 -6.48 38.93 -30.40
N SER A 223 -7.72 38.84 -29.91
CA SER A 223 -8.02 38.58 -28.50
C SER A 223 -7.65 37.14 -28.12
N THR A 224 -6.44 36.94 -27.60
CA THR A 224 -5.97 35.66 -27.07
C THR A 224 -6.94 35.13 -26.01
N SER A 225 -7.44 33.90 -26.21
CA SER A 225 -8.31 33.24 -25.24
C SER A 225 -7.51 32.66 -24.07
N LEU A 226 -8.20 32.36 -22.98
CA LEU A 226 -7.58 31.74 -21.80
C LEU A 226 -7.01 30.35 -22.15
N LEU A 227 -7.71 29.57 -22.99
CA LEU A 227 -7.21 28.32 -23.56
C LEU A 227 -5.90 28.53 -24.32
N GLU A 228 -5.85 29.51 -25.22
CA GLU A 228 -4.67 29.75 -26.07
C GLU A 228 -3.44 30.13 -25.23
N TRP A 229 -3.60 30.93 -24.19
CA TRP A 229 -2.51 31.31 -23.29
C TRP A 229 -2.00 30.14 -22.43
N ILE A 230 -2.90 29.28 -21.93
CA ILE A 230 -2.52 28.04 -21.24
C ILE A 230 -1.66 27.19 -22.18
N SER A 231 -2.12 26.98 -23.41
CA SER A 231 -1.39 26.21 -24.44
C SER A 231 -0.07 26.85 -24.89
N GLN A 232 0.10 28.17 -24.79
CA GLN A 232 1.35 28.87 -25.11
C GLN A 232 2.39 28.84 -23.97
N ARG A 233 1.93 28.90 -22.70
CA ARG A 233 2.80 29.04 -21.52
C ARG A 233 3.62 27.79 -21.17
N ASP A 234 3.11 26.60 -21.47
CA ASP A 234 3.78 25.33 -21.19
C ASP A 234 5.16 25.17 -21.85
N ASN A 235 5.45 25.96 -22.89
CA ASN A 235 6.73 25.92 -23.59
C ASN A 235 7.87 26.76 -22.98
N GLN A 236 7.61 27.74 -22.10
CA GLN A 236 8.63 28.78 -21.83
C GLN A 236 8.85 29.31 -20.40
N ASN A 237 7.99 29.10 -19.40
CA ASN A 237 8.39 29.15 -17.97
C ASN A 237 7.19 28.98 -17.01
N SER A 238 7.38 28.06 -16.04
CA SER A 238 6.70 27.88 -14.73
C SER A 238 6.57 26.41 -14.31
N LEU A 239 7.08 25.45 -15.10
CA LEU A 239 6.97 24.01 -14.87
C LEU A 239 8.32 23.24 -14.96
N ASP A 240 9.44 23.86 -14.57
CA ASP A 240 10.78 23.24 -14.65
C ASP A 240 10.94 21.94 -13.83
N GLN A 241 10.07 21.69 -12.83
CA GLN A 241 10.03 20.40 -12.11
C GLN A 241 9.17 19.32 -12.81
N LEU A 242 8.44 19.67 -13.86
CA LEU A 242 7.63 18.77 -14.68
C LEU A 242 8.20 18.58 -16.10
N SER A 243 8.97 19.55 -16.60
CA SER A 243 9.66 19.54 -17.90
C SER A 243 10.48 18.26 -18.17
N GLN A 244 11.13 17.68 -17.16
CA GLN A 244 11.95 16.46 -17.31
C GLN A 244 11.14 15.15 -17.56
N HIS A 245 9.80 15.22 -17.73
CA HIS A 245 8.95 14.05 -18.03
C HIS A 245 7.87 14.30 -19.10
N CYS A 246 7.81 15.48 -19.71
CA CYS A 246 6.80 15.85 -20.70
C CYS A 246 7.36 16.00 -22.14
N GLU A 247 8.29 15.13 -22.54
CA GLU A 247 8.94 15.17 -23.88
C GLU A 247 7.96 15.01 -25.07
N TRP A 248 6.69 14.65 -24.83
CA TRP A 248 5.71 14.34 -25.86
C TRP A 248 4.84 15.53 -26.33
N ILE A 249 4.89 16.68 -25.66
CA ILE A 249 4.11 17.90 -26.03
C ILE A 249 4.80 18.71 -27.16
N SER A 250 5.93 18.24 -27.71
CA SER A 250 6.71 18.94 -28.75
C SER A 250 6.17 18.81 -30.19
N GLN A 251 4.90 18.45 -30.40
CA GLN A 251 4.29 18.36 -31.74
C GLN A 251 3.25 19.46 -31.97
N ARG A 252 3.21 20.00 -33.19
CA ARG A 252 2.80 21.39 -33.50
C ARG A 252 1.29 21.68 -33.49
N ASP A 253 0.46 20.77 -32.99
CA ASP A 253 -0.99 20.89 -32.99
C ASP A 253 -1.53 20.98 -31.55
N ASN A 254 -1.75 22.20 -31.07
CA ASN A 254 -2.00 22.49 -29.65
C ASN A 254 -3.37 22.04 -29.10
N GLN A 255 -4.31 21.63 -29.96
CA GLN A 255 -5.56 20.98 -29.53
C GLN A 255 -5.36 19.47 -29.33
N ASN A 256 -4.62 18.82 -30.25
CA ASN A 256 -4.29 17.40 -30.17
C ASN A 256 -3.55 17.04 -28.88
N SER A 257 -2.75 17.94 -28.28
CA SER A 257 -2.02 17.66 -27.03
C SER A 257 -2.93 17.59 -25.79
N LEU A 258 -3.97 18.43 -25.70
CA LEU A 258 -4.94 18.39 -24.61
C LEU A 258 -5.93 17.23 -24.78
N ASP A 259 -6.32 16.92 -26.01
CA ASP A 259 -7.13 15.73 -26.32
C ASP A 259 -6.37 14.45 -25.99
N GLN A 260 -5.07 14.37 -26.34
CA GLN A 260 -4.20 13.26 -25.95
C GLN A 260 -3.99 13.17 -24.43
N LEU A 261 -3.92 14.30 -23.72
CA LEU A 261 -3.87 14.34 -22.26
C LEU A 261 -5.15 13.76 -21.64
N SER A 262 -6.32 14.17 -22.15
CA SER A 262 -7.62 13.63 -21.73
C SER A 262 -7.72 12.13 -21.99
N GLN A 263 -7.40 11.68 -23.21
CA GLN A 263 -7.41 10.26 -23.59
C GLN A 263 -6.43 9.42 -22.77
N HIS A 264 -5.19 9.89 -22.54
CA HIS A 264 -4.22 9.20 -21.69
C HIS A 264 -4.68 9.15 -20.23
N CYS A 265 -5.32 10.22 -19.73
CA CYS A 265 -5.89 10.22 -18.38
C CYS A 265 -7.07 9.25 -18.25
N GLY A 266 -7.98 9.22 -19.23
CA GLY A 266 -9.12 8.30 -19.29
C GLY A 266 -8.67 6.84 -19.36
N GLN A 267 -7.81 6.49 -20.32
CA GLN A 267 -7.22 5.15 -20.44
C GLN A 267 -6.47 4.73 -19.18
N GLY A 268 -5.74 5.67 -18.54
CA GLY A 268 -5.05 5.41 -17.28
C GLY A 268 -6.02 5.15 -16.11
N LEU A 269 -7.12 5.91 -16.01
CA LEU A 269 -8.15 5.68 -15.01
C LEU A 269 -8.88 4.36 -15.26
N GLU A 270 -9.20 4.00 -16.50
CA GLU A 270 -9.76 2.68 -16.83
C GLU A 270 -8.78 1.56 -16.46
N GLN A 271 -7.52 1.65 -16.89
CA GLN A 271 -6.49 0.64 -16.66
C GLN A 271 -6.16 0.44 -15.18
N PHE A 272 -6.06 1.50 -14.38
CA PHE A 272 -5.73 1.38 -12.96
C PHE A 272 -7.01 1.27 -12.13
N ASP A 273 -7.53 0.05 -12.03
CA ASP A 273 -8.71 -0.30 -11.25
C ASP A 273 -8.43 -1.29 -10.12
N SER A 274 -9.45 -1.59 -9.32
CA SER A 274 -9.38 -2.53 -8.22
C SER A 274 -9.07 -3.96 -8.69
N GLU A 275 -9.44 -4.32 -9.93
CA GLU A 275 -9.15 -5.64 -10.49
C GLU A 275 -7.66 -5.80 -10.85
N GLN A 276 -7.04 -4.79 -11.49
CA GLN A 276 -5.61 -4.81 -11.74
C GLN A 276 -4.80 -4.80 -10.44
N LEU A 277 -5.24 -4.04 -9.42
CA LEU A 277 -4.59 -4.10 -8.11
C LEU A 277 -4.68 -5.50 -7.49
N LEU A 278 -5.83 -6.17 -7.58
CA LEU A 278 -5.99 -7.55 -7.12
C LEU A 278 -5.08 -8.52 -7.89
N ARG A 279 -5.07 -8.46 -9.23
CA ARG A 279 -4.20 -9.28 -10.08
C ARG A 279 -2.71 -9.10 -9.71
N VAL A 280 -2.24 -7.86 -9.53
CA VAL A 280 -0.86 -7.57 -9.13
C VAL A 280 -0.55 -8.10 -7.73
N LYS A 281 -1.49 -8.00 -6.79
CA LYS A 281 -1.36 -8.60 -5.45
C LYS A 281 -1.24 -10.12 -5.51
N ASP A 282 -2.06 -10.78 -6.31
CA ASP A 282 -2.03 -12.24 -6.47
C ASP A 282 -0.71 -12.71 -7.11
N GLU A 283 -0.19 -11.99 -8.12
CA GLU A 283 1.13 -12.25 -8.71
C GLU A 283 2.28 -12.05 -7.71
N VAL A 284 2.26 -10.95 -6.93
CA VAL A 284 3.24 -10.70 -5.86
C VAL A 284 3.19 -11.82 -4.83
N LYS A 285 1.98 -12.24 -4.43
CA LYS A 285 1.77 -13.32 -3.47
C LYS A 285 2.26 -14.67 -3.99
N GLU A 286 1.98 -15.04 -5.23
CA GLU A 286 2.47 -16.28 -5.84
C GLU A 286 4.00 -16.35 -5.82
N VAL A 287 4.68 -15.24 -6.13
CA VAL A 287 6.14 -15.14 -6.06
C VAL A 287 6.63 -15.25 -4.61
N MET A 288 6.01 -14.55 -3.66
CA MET A 288 6.41 -14.62 -2.25
C MET A 288 6.19 -16.00 -1.63
N ASP A 289 5.08 -16.67 -1.94
CA ASP A 289 4.80 -18.05 -1.53
C ASP A 289 5.81 -19.02 -2.16
N SER A 290 6.24 -18.78 -3.41
CA SER A 290 7.31 -19.53 -4.08
C SER A 290 8.68 -19.30 -3.44
N CYS A 291 8.99 -18.08 -2.99
CA CYS A 291 10.21 -17.75 -2.24
C CYS A 291 10.25 -18.45 -0.87
N ASN A 292 9.11 -18.58 -0.20
CA ASN A 292 9.01 -19.06 1.19
C ASN A 292 8.96 -20.60 1.36
N GLN A 293 9.35 -21.35 0.33
CA GLN A 293 9.45 -22.81 0.35
C GLN A 293 10.59 -23.30 1.27
N SER A 294 10.28 -23.53 2.56
CA SER A 294 11.26 -23.95 3.57
C SER A 294 11.99 -25.25 3.22
N ASN A 295 11.31 -26.20 2.56
CA ASN A 295 11.93 -27.42 2.04
C ASN A 295 13.04 -27.15 1.01
N MET A 296 12.97 -26.05 0.27
CA MET A 296 13.97 -25.63 -0.71
C MET A 296 15.06 -24.73 -0.12
N LYS A 297 14.76 -23.94 0.92
CA LYS A 297 15.77 -23.20 1.71
C LYS A 297 16.63 -24.11 2.59
N GLU A 298 16.04 -25.11 3.25
CA GLU A 298 16.72 -25.96 4.22
C GLU A 298 17.17 -27.31 3.64
N VAL A 299 18.44 -27.65 3.85
CA VAL A 299 18.98 -29.00 3.59
C VAL A 299 18.79 -29.86 4.85
N LYS A 300 17.60 -30.45 5.00
CA LYS A 300 17.25 -31.29 6.17
C LYS A 300 18.31 -32.38 6.43
N GLY A 301 18.76 -32.50 7.68
CA GLY A 301 19.76 -33.47 8.11
C GLY A 301 21.21 -33.14 7.74
N LEU A 302 21.49 -31.99 7.11
CA LEU A 302 22.87 -31.60 6.74
C LEU A 302 23.80 -31.47 7.95
N GLU A 303 23.31 -30.92 9.06
CA GLU A 303 24.07 -30.76 10.30
C GLU A 303 24.45 -32.11 10.92
N GLU A 304 23.50 -33.04 11.02
CA GLU A 304 23.76 -34.41 11.48
C GLU A 304 24.78 -35.13 10.58
N ARG A 305 24.70 -34.89 9.26
CA ARG A 305 25.62 -35.47 8.27
C ARG A 305 27.03 -34.89 8.40
N LEU A 306 27.17 -33.58 8.62
CA LEU A 306 28.44 -32.91 8.87
C LEU A 306 29.06 -33.36 10.20
N TYR A 307 28.28 -33.44 11.28
CA TYR A 307 28.71 -34.03 12.56
C TYR A 307 29.17 -35.49 12.40
N GLY A 308 28.48 -36.26 11.56
CA GLY A 308 28.89 -37.61 11.17
C GLY A 308 30.25 -37.65 10.44
N LEU A 309 30.54 -36.65 9.61
CA LEU A 309 31.84 -36.48 8.94
C LEU A 309 32.95 -36.03 9.92
N GLU A 310 32.68 -35.11 10.83
CA GLU A 310 33.61 -34.73 11.91
C GLU A 310 34.02 -35.94 12.78
N LYS A 311 33.07 -36.84 13.06
CA LYS A 311 33.36 -38.09 13.77
C LYS A 311 34.32 -39.00 12.97
N LEU A 312 34.18 -39.06 11.64
CA LEU A 312 35.14 -39.76 10.78
C LEU A 312 36.49 -39.04 10.69
N MET A 313 36.53 -37.72 10.86
CA MET A 313 37.79 -36.97 10.99
C MET A 313 38.52 -37.31 12.31
N CYS A 314 37.78 -37.39 13.42
CA CYS A 314 38.33 -37.86 14.70
C CYS A 314 38.84 -39.31 14.63
N GLU A 315 38.15 -40.20 13.90
CA GLU A 315 38.59 -41.59 13.70
C GLU A 315 39.85 -41.67 12.81
N SER A 316 39.86 -40.99 11.66
CA SER A 316 41.01 -41.00 10.76
C SER A 316 42.27 -40.39 11.38
N LYS A 317 42.13 -39.35 12.22
CA LYS A 317 43.26 -38.81 13.00
C LYS A 317 43.88 -39.85 13.93
N LYS A 318 43.06 -40.59 14.69
CA LYS A 318 43.54 -41.68 15.56
C LYS A 318 44.28 -42.75 14.77
N ILE A 319 43.78 -43.11 13.59
CA ILE A 319 44.45 -44.09 12.72
C ILE A 319 45.82 -43.56 12.25
N VAL A 320 45.97 -42.26 11.96
CA VAL A 320 47.28 -41.66 11.63
C VAL A 320 48.23 -41.68 12.84
N ASP A 321 47.74 -41.37 14.04
CA ASP A 321 48.54 -41.47 15.27
C ASP A 321 49.01 -42.93 15.52
N GLU A 322 48.14 -43.93 15.36
CA GLU A 322 48.51 -45.35 15.42
C GLU A 322 49.58 -45.73 14.38
N GLN A 323 49.46 -45.24 13.14
CA GLN A 323 50.43 -45.47 12.07
C GLN A 323 51.79 -44.83 12.38
N ARG A 324 51.81 -43.63 12.99
CA ARG A 324 53.04 -42.96 13.44
C ARG A 324 53.76 -43.80 14.47
N ASP A 325 53.03 -44.24 15.50
CA ASP A 325 53.61 -44.91 16.66
C ASP A 325 54.14 -46.30 16.26
N LEU A 326 53.44 -46.99 15.34
CA LEU A 326 53.94 -48.21 14.69
C LEU A 326 55.21 -47.93 13.87
N ALA A 327 55.19 -46.96 12.95
CA ALA A 327 56.37 -46.63 12.13
C ALA A 327 57.60 -46.27 12.98
N GLN A 328 57.40 -45.52 14.08
CA GLN A 328 58.46 -45.20 15.03
C GLN A 328 59.01 -46.44 15.74
N ALA A 329 58.16 -47.41 16.09
CA ALA A 329 58.60 -48.68 16.66
C ALA A 329 59.44 -49.51 15.66
N PHE A 330 59.05 -49.56 14.39
CA PHE A 330 59.85 -50.19 13.33
C PHE A 330 61.24 -49.55 13.20
N TYR A 331 61.32 -48.21 13.18
CA TYR A 331 62.59 -47.48 13.10
C TYR A 331 63.49 -47.74 14.32
N GLN A 332 62.92 -47.74 15.54
CA GLN A 332 63.67 -48.09 16.76
C GLN A 332 64.20 -49.52 16.72
N ASN A 333 63.40 -50.47 16.23
CA ASN A 333 63.79 -51.87 16.09
C ASN A 333 64.91 -52.06 15.06
N GLN A 334 64.83 -51.38 13.91
CA GLN A 334 65.89 -51.33 12.89
C GLN A 334 67.21 -50.79 13.47
N ALA A 335 67.16 -49.68 14.21
CA ALA A 335 68.33 -49.09 14.83
C ALA A 335 68.96 -50.03 15.88
N ARG A 336 68.14 -50.66 16.73
CA ARG A 336 68.60 -51.65 17.73
C ARG A 336 69.25 -52.87 17.08
N ALA A 337 68.61 -53.46 16.06
CA ALA A 337 69.16 -54.62 15.35
C ALA A 337 70.50 -54.29 14.65
N SER A 338 70.61 -53.10 14.06
CA SER A 338 71.84 -52.62 13.39
C SER A 338 73.00 -52.40 14.36
N ASN A 339 72.70 -51.94 15.58
CA ASN A 339 73.69 -51.67 16.62
C ASN A 339 74.14 -52.95 17.37
N LEU A 340 73.21 -53.87 17.67
CA LEU A 340 73.50 -55.11 18.41
C LEU A 340 74.23 -56.15 17.55
N ARG A 341 73.93 -56.21 16.24
CA ARG A 341 74.50 -57.17 15.27
C ARG A 341 74.36 -58.66 15.65
N ASP A 342 73.45 -58.99 16.55
CA ASP A 342 73.11 -60.36 16.92
C ASP A 342 72.11 -60.95 15.91
N PRO A 343 72.45 -62.00 15.15
CA PRO A 343 71.53 -62.61 14.19
C PRO A 343 70.40 -63.42 14.85
N SER A 344 70.56 -63.84 16.12
CA SER A 344 69.64 -64.76 16.79
C SER A 344 68.25 -64.17 17.06
N ILE A 345 68.17 -62.84 17.23
CA ILE A 345 66.92 -62.10 17.45
C ILE A 345 66.15 -61.80 16.16
N LEU A 346 66.75 -61.99 14.98
CA LEU A 346 66.15 -61.60 13.71
C LEU A 346 64.89 -62.40 13.33
N PRO A 347 64.76 -63.72 13.56
CA PRO A 347 63.55 -64.47 13.25
C PRO A 347 62.33 -63.96 14.02
N ASP A 348 62.44 -63.81 15.33
CA ASP A 348 61.33 -63.36 16.20
C ASP A 348 60.95 -61.90 15.92
N LEU A 349 61.95 -61.03 15.70
CA LEU A 349 61.71 -59.65 15.30
C LEU A 349 61.03 -59.58 13.93
N CYS A 350 61.43 -60.43 12.98
CA CYS A 350 60.79 -60.51 11.67
C CYS A 350 59.35 -61.02 11.77
N ALA A 351 59.06 -62.00 12.63
CA ALA A 351 57.69 -62.48 12.86
C ALA A 351 56.79 -61.39 13.47
N SER A 352 57.31 -60.64 14.44
CA SER A 352 56.61 -59.47 15.02
C SER A 352 56.35 -58.38 13.97
N HIS A 353 57.36 -58.03 13.17
CA HIS A 353 57.25 -57.07 12.06
C HIS A 353 56.21 -57.49 11.00
N GLN A 354 56.03 -58.79 10.71
CA GLN A 354 54.98 -59.27 9.80
C GLN A 354 53.59 -58.97 10.36
N GLN A 355 53.35 -59.27 11.64
CA GLN A 355 52.07 -58.99 12.29
C GLN A 355 51.77 -57.48 12.35
N GLN A 356 52.77 -56.67 12.69
CA GLN A 356 52.63 -55.22 12.77
C GLN A 356 52.36 -54.59 11.38
N LEU A 357 53.04 -55.01 10.31
CA LEU A 357 52.75 -54.53 8.95
C LEU A 357 51.32 -54.87 8.50
N GLN A 358 50.79 -56.04 8.88
CA GLN A 358 49.40 -56.41 8.59
C GLN A 358 48.38 -55.54 9.36
N VAL A 359 48.72 -55.04 10.55
CA VAL A 359 47.92 -54.02 11.25
C VAL A 359 47.98 -52.67 10.52
N MET A 360 49.18 -52.24 10.13
CA MET A 360 49.36 -50.98 9.36
C MET A 360 48.61 -51.01 8.02
N LEU A 361 48.57 -52.16 7.34
CA LEU A 361 47.80 -52.35 6.11
C LEU A 361 46.28 -52.23 6.34
N LYS A 362 45.75 -52.85 7.40
CA LYS A 362 44.33 -52.70 7.79
C LYS A 362 43.98 -51.23 8.11
N ASN A 363 44.87 -50.52 8.79
CA ASN A 363 44.70 -49.10 9.10
C ASN A 363 44.72 -48.22 7.84
N HIS A 364 45.58 -48.53 6.86
CA HIS A 364 45.56 -47.89 5.55
C HIS A 364 44.25 -48.15 4.77
N GLN A 365 43.74 -49.39 4.80
CA GLN A 365 42.45 -49.74 4.17
C GLN A 365 41.27 -48.97 4.80
N LYS A 366 41.22 -48.84 6.14
CA LYS A 366 40.22 -48.02 6.83
C LYS A 366 40.28 -46.54 6.41
N LEU A 367 41.47 -45.95 6.32
CA LEU A 367 41.62 -44.56 5.87
C LEU A 367 41.12 -44.35 4.43
N ARG A 368 41.37 -45.32 3.53
CA ARG A 368 40.82 -45.29 2.16
C ARG A 368 39.29 -45.37 2.13
N ASP A 369 38.67 -46.16 3.01
CA ASP A 369 37.21 -46.20 3.13
C ASP A 369 36.64 -44.89 3.68
N ILE A 370 37.24 -44.32 4.73
CA ILE A 370 36.87 -43.00 5.27
C ILE A 370 36.95 -41.93 4.17
N ARG A 371 38.06 -41.85 3.43
CA ARG A 371 38.21 -40.90 2.30
C ARG A 371 37.11 -41.10 1.25
N ARG A 372 36.82 -42.35 0.88
CA ARG A 372 35.76 -42.67 -0.10
C ARG A 372 34.37 -42.24 0.40
N ARG A 373 34.09 -42.38 1.70
CA ARG A 373 32.84 -41.92 2.32
C ARG A 373 32.74 -40.39 2.33
N CYS A 374 33.80 -39.68 2.70
CA CYS A 374 33.84 -38.21 2.64
C CYS A 374 33.66 -37.69 1.19
N ALA A 375 34.32 -38.32 0.22
CA ALA A 375 34.20 -37.94 -1.20
C ALA A 375 32.78 -38.14 -1.74
N ARG A 376 32.14 -39.28 -1.44
CA ARG A 376 30.73 -39.53 -1.81
C ARG A 376 29.76 -38.55 -1.17
N ALA A 377 29.97 -38.21 0.11
CA ALA A 377 29.14 -37.21 0.79
C ALA A 377 29.25 -35.82 0.13
N LYS A 378 30.46 -35.42 -0.31
CA LYS A 378 30.68 -34.18 -1.06
C LYS A 378 30.01 -34.21 -2.43
N GLU A 379 30.14 -35.31 -3.18
CA GLU A 379 29.47 -35.49 -4.48
C GLU A 379 27.94 -35.40 -4.37
N GLU A 380 27.36 -36.05 -3.35
CA GLU A 380 25.93 -35.96 -3.02
C GLU A 380 25.51 -34.52 -2.64
N LEU A 381 26.35 -33.78 -1.89
CA LEU A 381 26.07 -32.39 -1.53
C LEU A 381 26.08 -31.48 -2.75
N SER A 382 27.11 -31.57 -3.60
CA SER A 382 27.19 -30.84 -4.87
C SER A 382 25.97 -31.12 -5.75
N GLY A 383 25.52 -32.38 -5.85
CA GLY A 383 24.32 -32.73 -6.59
C GLY A 383 23.04 -32.10 -6.00
N ASN A 384 22.89 -32.09 -4.67
CA ASN A 384 21.74 -31.48 -4.00
C ASN A 384 21.74 -29.94 -4.14
N LEU A 385 22.90 -29.31 -3.92
CA LEU A 385 23.07 -27.86 -4.06
C LEU A 385 22.87 -27.41 -5.50
N HIS A 386 23.32 -28.16 -6.51
CA HIS A 386 23.06 -27.85 -7.93
C HIS A 386 21.56 -27.73 -8.21
N ALA A 387 20.77 -28.71 -7.76
CA ALA A 387 19.31 -28.69 -7.94
C ALA A 387 18.64 -27.51 -7.22
N ARG A 388 19.11 -27.15 -6.01
CA ARG A 388 18.57 -26.01 -5.25
C ARG A 388 19.02 -24.65 -5.79
N LEU A 389 20.25 -24.52 -6.27
CA LEU A 389 20.75 -23.31 -6.94
C LEU A 389 19.97 -23.02 -8.22
N ARG A 390 19.56 -24.05 -8.98
CA ARG A 390 18.65 -23.91 -10.11
C ARG A 390 17.27 -23.37 -9.72
N TRP A 391 16.75 -23.80 -8.56
CA TRP A 391 15.53 -23.22 -7.99
C TRP A 391 15.75 -21.76 -7.58
N ILE A 392 16.86 -21.40 -6.92
CA ILE A 392 17.18 -20.00 -6.61
C ILE A 392 17.21 -19.13 -7.88
N VAL A 393 17.90 -19.54 -8.95
CA VAL A 393 17.96 -18.77 -10.21
C VAL A 393 16.57 -18.62 -10.86
N PHE A 394 15.71 -19.63 -10.75
CA PHE A 394 14.32 -19.55 -11.22
C PHE A 394 13.48 -18.55 -10.40
N ILE A 395 13.63 -18.56 -9.08
CA ILE A 395 12.92 -17.64 -8.17
C ILE A 395 13.46 -16.21 -8.31
N GLU A 396 14.78 -16.01 -8.35
CA GLU A 396 15.45 -14.72 -8.63
C GLU A 396 14.89 -14.10 -9.91
N LYS A 397 14.78 -14.91 -10.98
CA LYS A 397 14.23 -14.46 -12.26
C LYS A 397 12.76 -14.06 -12.14
N LYS A 398 11.89 -14.91 -11.57
CA LYS A 398 10.48 -14.59 -11.35
C LYS A 398 10.32 -13.28 -10.56
N LEU A 399 11.06 -13.16 -9.47
CA LEU A 399 11.03 -11.99 -8.59
C LEU A 399 11.47 -10.72 -9.33
N SER A 400 12.57 -10.78 -10.10
CA SER A 400 13.04 -9.66 -10.93
C SER A 400 12.01 -9.25 -12.00
N GLU A 401 11.33 -10.21 -12.64
CA GLU A 401 10.27 -9.97 -13.62
C GLU A 401 9.03 -9.29 -12.99
N VAL A 402 8.62 -9.69 -11.78
CA VAL A 402 7.47 -9.06 -11.10
C VAL A 402 7.84 -7.72 -10.46
N ASP A 403 9.01 -7.57 -9.82
CA ASP A 403 9.48 -6.28 -9.29
C ASP A 403 9.61 -5.23 -10.39
N SER A 404 10.12 -5.62 -11.58
CA SER A 404 10.15 -4.73 -12.75
C SER A 404 8.75 -4.22 -13.13
N ARG A 405 7.72 -5.08 -13.09
CA ARG A 405 6.32 -4.68 -13.36
C ARG A 405 5.75 -3.81 -12.24
N VAL A 406 6.02 -4.13 -10.98
CA VAL A 406 5.64 -3.31 -9.80
C VAL A 406 6.23 -1.89 -9.92
N LEU A 407 7.51 -1.76 -10.27
CA LEU A 407 8.17 -0.48 -10.49
C LEU A 407 7.56 0.31 -11.66
N ILE A 408 7.24 -0.36 -12.78
CA ILE A 408 6.58 0.26 -13.93
C ILE A 408 5.19 0.78 -13.55
N TYR A 409 4.36 -0.02 -12.85
CA TYR A 409 3.06 0.43 -12.38
C TYR A 409 3.15 1.62 -11.42
N ARG A 410 4.12 1.58 -10.48
CA ARG A 410 4.33 2.68 -9.52
C ARG A 410 4.70 3.99 -10.22
N GLU A 411 5.51 3.93 -11.27
CA GLU A 411 5.89 5.11 -12.06
C GLU A 411 4.75 5.57 -12.99
N ASN A 412 4.00 4.64 -13.59
CA ASN A 412 2.84 4.99 -14.41
C ASN A 412 1.73 5.67 -13.59
N ILE A 413 1.40 5.16 -12.40
CA ILE A 413 0.47 5.81 -11.47
C ILE A 413 1.00 7.18 -11.01
N ARG A 414 2.32 7.31 -10.77
CA ARG A 414 2.96 8.59 -10.42
C ARG A 414 2.82 9.62 -11.54
N ARG A 415 3.00 9.22 -12.80
CA ARG A 415 2.83 10.06 -14.00
C ARG A 415 1.37 10.43 -14.21
N LEU A 416 0.47 9.46 -14.12
CA LEU A 416 -0.97 9.67 -14.23
C LEU A 416 -1.50 10.65 -13.16
N LYS A 417 -1.13 10.48 -11.88
CA LYS A 417 -1.47 11.45 -10.82
C LYS A 417 -0.92 12.87 -11.09
N LYS A 418 0.17 13.03 -11.84
CA LYS A 418 0.65 14.36 -12.29
C LYS A 418 -0.25 14.92 -13.40
N HIS A 419 -0.56 14.12 -14.42
CA HIS A 419 -1.44 14.53 -15.52
C HIS A 419 -2.85 14.89 -15.03
N LEU A 420 -3.43 14.10 -14.14
CA LEU A 420 -4.75 14.38 -13.54
C LEU A 420 -4.78 15.66 -12.71
N LYS A 421 -3.66 16.07 -12.10
CA LYS A 421 -3.53 17.38 -11.45
C LYS A 421 -3.54 18.54 -12.44
N VAL A 422 -3.02 18.36 -13.66
CA VAL A 422 -3.13 19.35 -14.74
C VAL A 422 -4.58 19.47 -15.22
N VAL A 423 -5.27 18.34 -15.45
CA VAL A 423 -6.71 18.33 -15.76
C VAL A 423 -7.52 19.09 -14.71
N HIS A 424 -7.21 18.89 -13.42
CA HIS A 424 -7.88 19.62 -12.33
C HIS A 424 -7.57 21.12 -12.31
N GLN A 425 -6.35 21.53 -12.68
CA GLN A 425 -6.01 22.94 -12.83
C GLN A 425 -6.74 23.59 -14.02
N ILE A 426 -6.89 22.87 -15.14
CA ILE A 426 -7.65 23.30 -16.32
C ILE A 426 -9.11 23.58 -15.93
N HIS A 427 -9.79 22.64 -15.26
CA HIS A 427 -11.17 22.82 -14.77
C HIS A 427 -11.35 24.02 -13.82
N LEU A 428 -10.36 24.30 -12.97
CA LEU A 428 -10.43 25.43 -12.03
C LEU A 428 -10.04 26.78 -12.65
N ALA A 429 -9.33 26.79 -13.78
CA ALA A 429 -8.78 28.00 -14.38
C ALA A 429 -9.82 29.08 -14.71
N PRO A 430 -11.02 28.79 -15.27
CA PRO A 430 -12.07 29.79 -15.49
C PRO A 430 -12.48 30.53 -14.21
N LYS A 431 -12.76 29.77 -13.15
CA LYS A 431 -13.22 30.28 -11.85
C LYS A 431 -12.15 31.13 -11.17
N ILE A 432 -10.91 30.62 -11.14
CA ILE A 432 -9.78 31.31 -10.51
C ILE A 432 -9.42 32.60 -11.28
N TYR A 433 -9.45 32.58 -12.62
CA TYR A 433 -9.17 33.76 -13.44
C TYR A 433 -10.17 34.89 -13.20
N LEU A 434 -11.48 34.61 -13.29
CA LEU A 434 -12.52 35.63 -13.11
C LEU A 434 -12.54 36.18 -11.67
N ALA A 435 -12.39 35.31 -10.66
CA ALA A 435 -12.28 35.73 -9.27
C ALA A 435 -11.05 36.61 -9.01
N SER A 436 -9.91 36.31 -9.64
CA SER A 436 -8.67 37.12 -9.54
C SER A 436 -8.85 38.50 -10.16
N VAL A 437 -9.54 38.59 -11.30
CA VAL A 437 -9.91 39.86 -11.95
C VAL A 437 -10.78 40.73 -11.04
N VAL A 438 -11.84 40.15 -10.46
CA VAL A 438 -12.71 40.85 -9.49
C VAL A 438 -11.94 41.30 -8.25
N GLU A 439 -11.09 40.45 -7.69
CA GLU A 439 -10.32 40.77 -6.48
C GLU A 439 -9.29 41.89 -6.71
N VAL A 440 -8.66 41.95 -7.89
CA VAL A 440 -7.78 43.07 -8.27
C VAL A 440 -8.55 44.39 -8.27
N VAL A 441 -9.72 44.44 -8.89
CA VAL A 441 -10.57 45.65 -8.91
C VAL A 441 -11.04 45.99 -7.51
N ARG A 442 -11.59 45.03 -6.76
CA ARG A 442 -12.06 45.22 -5.37
C ARG A 442 -10.97 45.81 -4.47
N ARG A 443 -9.73 45.31 -4.59
CA ARG A 443 -8.57 45.83 -3.84
C ARG A 443 -8.19 47.26 -4.26
N LYS A 444 -8.16 47.56 -5.57
CA LYS A 444 -7.91 48.92 -6.05
C LYS A 444 -8.97 49.92 -5.58
N THR A 445 -10.25 49.54 -5.66
CA THR A 445 -11.35 50.39 -5.19
C THR A 445 -11.28 50.59 -3.67
N PHE A 446 -10.96 49.56 -2.89
CA PHE A 446 -10.72 49.71 -1.44
C PHE A 446 -9.52 50.61 -1.15
N SER A 447 -8.36 50.41 -1.80
CA SER A 447 -7.16 51.22 -1.61
C SER A 447 -7.44 52.70 -1.92
N SER A 448 -8.13 52.99 -3.04
CA SER A 448 -8.54 54.34 -3.41
C SER A 448 -9.45 54.99 -2.36
N VAL A 449 -10.55 54.33 -1.99
CA VAL A 449 -11.53 54.86 -1.01
C VAL A 449 -10.90 55.02 0.38
N PHE A 450 -10.04 54.09 0.79
CA PHE A 450 -9.32 54.16 2.06
C PHE A 450 -8.31 55.32 2.08
N LEU A 451 -7.51 55.51 1.03
CA LEU A 451 -6.52 56.58 0.95
C LEU A 451 -7.18 57.97 0.86
N GLU A 452 -8.29 58.10 0.13
CA GLU A 452 -9.09 59.33 0.09
C GLU A 452 -9.66 59.67 1.48
N TRP A 453 -10.30 58.71 2.14
CA TRP A 453 -10.80 58.87 3.51
C TRP A 453 -9.69 59.21 4.51
N ALA A 454 -8.58 58.48 4.49
CA ALA A 454 -7.49 58.67 5.44
C ALA A 454 -6.76 60.00 5.22
N THR A 455 -6.63 60.44 3.96
CA THR A 455 -6.09 61.77 3.62
C THR A 455 -7.03 62.90 4.06
N SER A 456 -8.34 62.75 3.84
CA SER A 456 -9.34 63.70 4.33
C SER A 456 -9.35 63.79 5.86
N LEU A 457 -9.31 62.65 6.55
CA LEU A 457 -9.19 62.58 8.01
C LEU A 457 -7.88 63.24 8.49
N ALA A 458 -6.76 62.98 7.80
CA ALA A 458 -5.47 63.55 8.16
C ALA A 458 -5.45 65.08 8.03
N GLN A 459 -6.02 65.60 6.93
CA GLN A 459 -6.16 67.04 6.70
C GLN A 459 -7.10 67.69 7.74
N ASN A 460 -8.22 67.04 8.08
CA ASN A 460 -9.15 67.53 9.08
C ASN A 460 -8.55 67.54 10.50
N SER A 461 -7.81 66.50 10.89
CA SER A 461 -7.08 66.44 12.15
C SER A 461 -5.98 67.51 12.22
N ALA A 462 -5.19 67.65 11.16
CA ALA A 462 -4.16 68.67 11.04
C ALA A 462 -4.73 70.09 11.20
N ASN A 463 -5.83 70.40 10.49
CA ASN A 463 -6.53 71.70 10.62
C ASN A 463 -7.08 71.93 12.02
N LEU A 464 -7.66 70.92 12.68
CA LEU A 464 -8.19 71.04 14.04
C LEU A 464 -7.07 71.31 15.05
N VAL A 465 -5.99 70.52 14.96
CA VAL A 465 -4.79 70.67 15.80
C VAL A 465 -4.12 72.03 15.56
N GLU A 466 -4.03 72.51 14.32
CA GLU A 466 -3.47 73.82 14.01
C GLU A 466 -4.33 74.95 14.58
N ASN A 467 -5.65 74.91 14.41
CA ASN A 467 -6.58 75.91 14.98
C ASN A 467 -6.51 75.96 16.51
N GLU A 468 -6.41 74.81 17.18
CA GLU A 468 -6.23 74.72 18.63
C GLU A 468 -4.86 75.26 19.06
N ILE A 469 -3.77 74.93 18.34
CA ILE A 469 -2.44 75.49 18.58
C ILE A 469 -2.43 77.01 18.42
N GLN A 470 -3.04 77.55 17.35
CA GLN A 470 -3.15 79.01 17.13
C GLN A 470 -3.96 79.69 18.23
N THR A 471 -5.05 79.05 18.69
CA THR A 471 -5.88 79.54 19.81
C THR A 471 -5.06 79.59 21.11
N ARG A 472 -4.34 78.51 21.44
CA ARG A 472 -3.44 78.44 22.60
C ARG A 472 -2.28 79.43 22.50
N GLN A 473 -1.66 79.60 21.34
CA GLN A 473 -0.59 80.60 21.12
C GLN A 473 -1.10 82.03 21.33
N THR A 474 -2.29 82.35 20.78
CA THR A 474 -2.91 83.67 20.94
C THR A 474 -3.19 83.97 22.41
N PHE A 475 -3.78 83.03 23.14
CA PHE A 475 -4.05 83.19 24.57
C PHE A 475 -2.77 83.18 25.43
N SER A 476 -1.82 82.29 25.13
CA SER A 476 -0.52 82.22 25.80
C SER A 476 0.22 83.56 25.69
N THR A 477 0.20 84.22 24.53
CA THR A 477 0.84 85.53 24.33
C THR A 477 0.22 86.62 25.22
N GLN A 478 -1.10 86.57 25.45
CA GLN A 478 -1.80 87.47 26.38
C GLN A 478 -1.45 87.17 27.84
N LEU A 479 -1.36 85.89 28.22
CA LEU A 479 -1.06 85.47 29.60
C LEU A 479 0.44 85.61 29.95
N GLU A 480 1.34 85.44 28.98
CA GLU A 480 2.80 85.39 29.17
C GLU A 480 3.37 86.69 29.76
N THR A 481 2.80 87.84 29.40
CA THR A 481 3.17 89.16 29.93
C THR A 481 2.38 89.56 31.18
N HIS A 482 1.43 88.74 31.64
CA HIS A 482 0.52 89.06 32.73
C HIS A 482 0.88 88.33 34.04
N PHE A 483 0.82 89.03 35.18
CA PHE A 483 1.22 88.48 36.48
C PHE A 483 0.39 87.25 36.92
N LEU A 484 -0.82 87.08 36.37
CA LEU A 484 -1.69 85.92 36.64
C LEU A 484 -1.15 84.60 36.08
N ARG A 485 -0.12 84.60 35.21
CA ARG A 485 0.54 83.39 34.69
C ARG A 485 0.90 82.37 35.78
N ILE A 486 1.30 82.86 36.96
CA ILE A 486 1.72 82.04 38.11
C ILE A 486 0.57 81.17 38.65
N LEU A 487 -0.69 81.57 38.45
CA LEU A 487 -1.87 80.85 38.94
C LEU A 487 -2.31 79.69 38.02
N PHE A 488 -1.82 79.64 36.77
CA PHE A 488 -2.28 78.69 35.76
C PHE A 488 -1.10 77.94 35.09
N PRO A 489 -0.42 77.04 35.82
CA PRO A 489 0.63 76.20 35.23
C PRO A 489 0.05 75.26 34.16
N GLY A 490 0.83 74.99 33.11
CA GLY A 490 0.42 74.12 31.99
C GLY A 490 -0.28 74.83 30.82
N MET A 491 -0.61 76.12 30.92
CA MET A 491 -1.27 76.87 29.83
C MET A 491 -0.44 77.10 28.56
N ASN A 492 0.83 76.64 28.54
CA ASN A 492 1.72 76.67 27.39
C ASN A 492 1.86 75.29 26.70
N ASP A 493 1.05 74.29 27.10
CA ASP A 493 1.10 72.93 26.55
C ASP A 493 0.32 72.80 25.23
N PHE A 494 0.79 71.95 24.32
CA PHE A 494 0.24 71.79 22.97
C PHE A 494 -0.24 70.36 22.71
N PRO A 495 -1.32 70.16 21.95
CA PRO A 495 -1.81 68.83 21.62
C PRO A 495 -0.74 68.00 20.87
N PRO A 496 -0.63 66.68 21.14
CA PRO A 496 0.27 65.79 20.40
C PRO A 496 -0.20 65.61 18.95
N ARG A 497 0.74 65.32 18.05
CA ARG A 497 0.40 64.96 16.65
C ARG A 497 -0.31 63.60 16.64
N PHE A 498 -1.50 63.54 16.09
CA PHE A 498 -2.28 62.31 15.96
C PHE A 498 -3.09 62.34 14.67
N ALA A 499 -2.82 61.40 13.77
CA ALA A 499 -3.41 61.35 12.43
C ALA A 499 -3.23 62.69 11.67
N ASN A 500 -2.04 63.30 11.67
CA ASN A 500 -1.76 64.54 10.93
C ASN A 500 -1.08 64.30 9.56
N GLU A 501 -0.78 63.04 9.22
CA GLU A 501 -0.05 62.65 8.01
C GLU A 501 -0.84 61.55 7.29
N SER A 502 -0.92 61.61 5.96
CA SER A 502 -1.61 60.59 5.15
C SER A 502 -0.85 59.26 5.16
N PRO A 503 -1.53 58.10 5.07
CA PRO A 503 -0.88 56.82 4.88
C PRO A 503 -0.10 56.74 3.55
N ASN A 504 0.93 55.91 3.52
CA ASN A 504 1.61 55.55 2.27
C ASN A 504 0.64 54.80 1.32
N PRO A 505 0.76 54.96 -0.01
CA PRO A 505 0.01 54.16 -0.97
C PRO A 505 0.39 52.69 -0.86
N PHE A 506 -0.60 51.82 -1.07
CA PHE A 506 -0.46 50.36 -1.11
C PHE A 506 -1.28 49.78 -2.27
N ASP A 507 -1.02 48.52 -2.61
CA ASP A 507 -1.59 47.82 -3.78
C ASP A 507 -1.16 48.42 -5.14
N THR A 508 0.00 49.08 -5.17
CA THR A 508 0.61 49.70 -6.37
C THR A 508 0.99 48.69 -7.46
N ASP A 509 1.35 47.46 -7.06
CA ASP A 509 1.89 46.43 -7.94
C ASP A 509 0.78 45.55 -8.56
N LEU A 510 -0.49 45.85 -8.26
CA LEU A 510 -1.63 45.11 -8.82
C LEU A 510 -1.81 45.42 -10.33
N PRO A 511 -2.08 44.40 -11.17
CA PRO A 511 -2.27 44.57 -12.62
C PRO A 511 -3.30 45.64 -12.98
N ASN A 512 -3.14 46.30 -14.13
CA ASN A 512 -3.97 47.45 -14.51
C ASN A 512 -5.36 47.05 -15.03
N VAL A 513 -6.15 46.40 -14.19
CA VAL A 513 -7.54 46.01 -14.44
C VAL A 513 -8.49 47.02 -13.77
N THR A 514 -9.57 47.35 -14.46
CA THR A 514 -10.56 48.39 -14.11
C THR A 514 -11.99 47.85 -14.10
N ASP A 515 -12.94 48.58 -13.52
CA ASP A 515 -14.37 48.22 -13.57
C ASP A 515 -14.89 48.08 -15.01
N SER A 516 -14.37 48.87 -15.97
CA SER A 516 -14.70 48.71 -17.40
C SER A 516 -14.23 47.39 -18.00
N ASP A 517 -13.13 46.82 -17.49
CA ASP A 517 -12.66 45.49 -17.93
C ASP A 517 -13.56 44.37 -17.37
N VAL A 518 -14.08 44.55 -16.15
CA VAL A 518 -15.08 43.65 -15.55
C VAL A 518 -16.42 43.74 -16.30
N GLU A 519 -16.87 44.94 -16.68
CA GLU A 519 -18.05 45.12 -17.53
C GLU A 519 -17.85 44.55 -18.95
N PHE A 520 -16.64 44.63 -19.50
CA PHE A 520 -16.30 44.02 -20.78
C PHE A 520 -16.43 42.49 -20.69
N LEU A 521 -15.83 41.86 -19.67
CA LEU A 521 -15.98 40.42 -19.44
C LEU A 521 -17.44 40.02 -19.20
N ARG A 522 -18.21 40.83 -18.44
CA ARG A 522 -19.65 40.58 -18.20
C ARG A 522 -20.49 40.62 -19.48
N LYS A 523 -20.08 41.40 -20.49
CA LYS A 523 -20.74 41.46 -21.81
C LYS A 523 -20.33 40.31 -22.73
N GLN A 524 -19.10 39.80 -22.61
CA GLN A 524 -18.60 38.67 -23.41
C GLN A 524 -19.02 37.31 -22.82
N LEU A 525 -19.21 37.22 -21.50
CA LEU A 525 -19.48 35.98 -20.76
C LEU A 525 -20.80 36.11 -19.97
N PRO A 526 -21.96 36.17 -20.64
CA PRO A 526 -23.26 36.35 -19.98
C PRO A 526 -23.55 35.25 -18.95
N ASP A 527 -23.16 34.01 -19.24
CA ASP A 527 -23.44 32.85 -18.37
C ASP A 527 -22.55 32.79 -17.11
N LEU A 528 -21.51 33.63 -17.03
CA LEU A 528 -20.59 33.73 -15.88
C LEU A 528 -20.70 35.07 -15.13
N CYS A 529 -21.75 35.87 -15.41
CA CYS A 529 -21.97 37.20 -14.82
C CYS A 529 -21.88 37.23 -13.28
N ASP A 530 -22.41 36.21 -12.61
CA ASP A 530 -22.49 36.15 -11.15
C ASP A 530 -21.10 36.12 -10.49
N MET A 531 -20.11 35.52 -11.15
CA MET A 531 -18.72 35.50 -10.67
C MET A 531 -17.96 36.81 -10.95
N LEU A 532 -18.57 37.74 -11.70
CA LEU A 532 -18.01 39.06 -12.02
C LEU A 532 -18.63 40.19 -11.17
N SER A 533 -19.17 39.86 -9.99
CA SER A 533 -19.73 40.82 -9.04
C SER A 533 -18.63 41.40 -8.13
N VAL A 534 -18.30 42.68 -8.31
CA VAL A 534 -17.39 43.42 -7.41
C VAL A 534 -18.18 43.85 -6.16
N PRO A 535 -17.81 43.40 -4.94
CA PRO A 535 -18.48 43.85 -3.73
C PRO A 535 -18.33 45.35 -3.51
N SER A 536 -19.42 46.02 -3.13
CA SER A 536 -19.41 47.45 -2.80
C SER A 536 -18.37 47.75 -1.70
N PRO A 537 -17.60 48.86 -1.79
CA PRO A 537 -16.71 49.28 -0.72
C PRO A 537 -17.46 49.45 0.60
N VAL A 538 -16.84 49.01 1.71
CA VAL A 538 -17.38 49.27 3.05
C VAL A 538 -17.40 50.79 3.27
N PRO A 539 -18.55 51.40 3.64
CA PRO A 539 -18.62 52.84 3.87
C PRO A 539 -17.65 53.28 4.97
N MET A 540 -16.71 54.16 4.63
CA MET A 540 -15.74 54.67 5.59
C MET A 540 -16.41 55.63 6.59
N PRO A 541 -16.03 55.64 7.89
CA PRO A 541 -16.70 56.47 8.90
C PRO A 541 -16.57 57.97 8.57
N GLN A 542 -17.71 58.64 8.37
CA GLN A 542 -17.75 60.09 8.26
C GLN A 542 -17.71 60.74 9.65
N PRO A 543 -16.94 61.83 9.86
CA PRO A 543 -16.96 62.56 11.13
C PRO A 543 -18.29 63.30 11.29
N SER A 544 -19.21 62.72 12.07
CA SER A 544 -20.56 63.24 12.27
C SER A 544 -20.60 64.44 13.22
N THR A 545 -20.95 65.61 12.68
CA THR A 545 -21.17 66.82 13.47
C THR A 545 -22.54 66.82 14.16
N GLN A 546 -22.56 66.33 15.41
CA GLN A 546 -23.57 66.51 16.46
C GLN A 546 -24.97 65.84 16.36
N LYS A 547 -25.28 65.13 17.46
CA LYS A 547 -26.52 65.12 18.28
C LYS A 547 -27.76 64.26 17.91
N ASP A 548 -28.21 63.61 18.99
CA ASP A 548 -29.58 63.26 19.40
C ASP A 548 -30.38 62.12 18.73
N SER A 549 -30.27 60.95 19.37
CA SER A 549 -31.39 60.25 20.07
C SER A 549 -32.24 59.18 19.35
N SER A 550 -32.67 58.20 20.16
CA SER A 550 -33.95 57.48 20.09
C SER A 550 -34.15 56.26 19.15
N ILE A 551 -33.91 55.06 19.73
CA ILE A 551 -34.86 53.93 19.90
C ILE A 551 -35.58 53.32 18.67
N ALA A 552 -35.45 51.99 18.55
CA ALA A 552 -36.04 51.06 17.56
C ALA A 552 -37.50 50.64 17.89
N PRO A 553 -38.04 49.48 17.43
CA PRO A 553 -38.03 48.76 16.12
C PRO A 553 -39.49 48.57 15.59
N ILE A 554 -39.74 47.70 14.59
CA ILE A 554 -40.78 46.63 14.63
C ILE A 554 -40.86 45.74 13.36
N VAL A 555 -41.06 44.46 13.66
CA VAL A 555 -41.35 43.26 12.87
C VAL A 555 -42.68 43.31 12.10
N SER A 556 -42.78 42.72 10.89
CA SER A 556 -43.73 41.61 10.58
C SER A 556 -43.83 41.18 9.11
N LYS A 557 -43.58 39.87 8.97
CA LYS A 557 -43.70 38.90 7.87
C LYS A 557 -45.19 38.64 7.43
N PRO A 558 -45.53 37.63 6.58
CA PRO A 558 -46.34 37.82 5.37
C PRO A 558 -47.70 37.08 5.40
N SER A 559 -48.40 36.99 4.25
CA SER A 559 -49.41 35.94 3.96
C SER A 559 -49.44 35.58 2.47
N GLU A 560 -49.91 34.36 2.18
CA GLU A 560 -49.97 33.71 0.86
C GLU A 560 -51.36 33.83 0.19
N SER A 561 -51.52 33.06 -0.91
CA SER A 561 -52.71 32.33 -1.39
C SER A 561 -53.56 32.92 -2.53
N ASP A 562 -53.45 32.27 -3.70
CA ASP A 562 -54.51 31.49 -4.37
C ASP A 562 -55.78 32.23 -4.85
N THR A 563 -55.98 32.49 -6.16
CA THR A 563 -56.36 31.62 -7.32
C THR A 563 -57.87 31.62 -7.62
N GLU A 564 -58.24 31.14 -8.82
CA GLU A 564 -59.58 31.07 -9.47
C GLU A 564 -60.08 32.35 -10.19
N GLU A 565 -60.85 32.28 -11.29
CA GLU A 565 -60.80 31.44 -12.51
C GLU A 565 -61.72 32.06 -13.61
N TYR A 566 -61.54 31.65 -14.88
CA TYR A 566 -62.39 31.90 -16.07
C TYR A 566 -62.60 33.31 -16.65
N ASP A 567 -61.88 33.55 -17.76
CA ASP A 567 -62.27 34.40 -18.91
C ASP A 567 -63.27 33.68 -19.85
N THR A 568 -63.83 34.26 -20.92
CA THR A 568 -64.39 35.60 -21.26
C THR A 568 -64.97 35.43 -22.69
N VAL A 569 -66.02 36.19 -23.06
CA VAL A 569 -66.76 36.00 -24.33
C VAL A 569 -66.69 37.24 -25.23
N ASN A 570 -66.50 36.98 -26.53
CA ASN A 570 -66.80 37.80 -27.73
C ASN A 570 -65.89 38.95 -28.20
N GLU A 571 -65.60 38.87 -29.52
CA GLU A 571 -65.74 39.89 -30.58
C GLU A 571 -65.02 41.25 -30.42
N GLU A 572 -64.45 41.90 -31.44
CA GLU A 572 -64.01 41.65 -32.83
C GLU A 572 -63.72 43.07 -33.40
N PHE A 573 -63.17 43.17 -34.62
CA PHE A 573 -62.86 44.41 -35.37
C PHE A 573 -61.68 45.26 -34.83
N ASP A 574 -60.80 45.80 -35.67
CA ASP A 574 -61.13 46.58 -36.87
C ASP A 574 -59.98 46.67 -37.91
N ASN A 575 -60.29 47.22 -39.10
CA ASN A 575 -59.39 47.83 -40.10
C ASN A 575 -58.64 46.91 -41.10
N LYS A 576 -59.03 46.89 -42.40
CA LYS A 576 -58.75 47.85 -43.53
C LYS A 576 -57.44 47.51 -44.30
N ALA A 577 -57.32 47.68 -45.62
CA ALA A 577 -58.27 48.03 -46.69
C ALA A 577 -57.68 47.78 -48.10
N SER A 578 -58.57 47.71 -49.10
CA SER A 578 -58.40 48.13 -50.51
C SER A 578 -57.22 47.63 -51.37
N THR A 579 -57.55 46.97 -52.49
CA THR A 579 -57.60 47.64 -53.83
C THR A 579 -58.36 46.78 -54.86
N GLY A 580 -58.90 47.42 -55.91
CA GLY A 580 -59.79 46.79 -56.92
C GLY A 580 -59.06 46.05 -58.05
N ASN A 581 -59.70 45.69 -59.17
CA ASN A 581 -60.96 46.24 -59.71
C ASN A 581 -61.63 45.31 -60.76
N GLU A 582 -62.84 45.68 -61.19
CA GLU A 582 -63.59 45.25 -62.41
C GLU A 582 -64.15 43.80 -62.41
N LEU A 583 -65.47 43.57 -62.30
CA LEU A 583 -66.62 43.90 -63.19
C LEU A 583 -66.66 42.99 -64.44
N ASP A 584 -67.80 42.42 -64.87
CA ASP A 584 -69.17 42.96 -64.82
C ASP A 584 -70.30 41.89 -64.93
N LEU A 585 -71.55 42.36 -64.77
CA LEU A 585 -72.84 41.82 -65.27
C LEU A 585 -73.60 40.70 -64.53
N LYS A 586 -74.92 40.76 -64.74
CA LYS A 586 -76.00 40.43 -63.78
C LYS A 586 -77.32 40.18 -64.52
N GLN A 587 -78.19 39.34 -63.93
CA GLN A 587 -79.68 39.41 -64.01
C GLN A 587 -80.32 39.21 -65.42
N THR A 588 -81.58 38.80 -65.61
CA THR A 588 -82.67 38.28 -64.74
C THR A 588 -83.68 37.50 -65.61
N ASP A 589 -84.55 36.72 -64.96
CA ASP A 589 -86.00 36.53 -65.20
C ASP A 589 -86.65 37.19 -66.45
N LEU A 590 -87.72 36.65 -67.07
CA LEU A 590 -89.03 36.48 -66.41
C LEU A 590 -90.09 35.81 -67.33
N SER A 591 -90.97 35.00 -66.73
CA SER A 591 -92.38 34.69 -67.07
C SER A 591 -92.99 34.93 -68.46
N SER A 592 -93.72 33.92 -68.96
CA SER A 592 -95.21 33.82 -68.95
C SER A 592 -95.71 33.00 -70.16
N SER A 593 -96.94 32.45 -70.28
CA SER A 593 -98.24 33.07 -70.01
C SER A 593 -99.40 32.13 -70.45
N LEU A 594 -100.58 32.26 -69.80
CA LEU A 594 -101.93 32.14 -70.40
C LEU A 594 -102.37 30.76 -71.02
N LYS A 595 -103.65 30.34 -71.03
CA LYS A 595 -104.94 31.05 -71.13
C LYS A 595 -106.13 30.32 -70.43
N LEU A 596 -107.10 31.14 -70.00
CA LEU A 596 -108.58 31.01 -70.04
C LEU A 596 -109.20 29.59 -69.87
N SER A 597 -110.20 29.44 -68.99
CA SER A 597 -111.59 29.90 -69.22
C SER A 597 -112.45 29.51 -68.00
N PHE A 598 -113.69 29.96 -67.75
CA PHE A 598 -114.53 31.10 -68.12
C PHE A 598 -115.88 30.81 -67.43
N VAL A 599 -116.33 31.71 -66.56
CA VAL A 599 -117.74 32.03 -66.23
C VAL A 599 -118.71 30.90 -65.83
N GLU A 600 -119.17 30.96 -64.58
CA GLU A 600 -120.60 31.06 -64.18
C GLU A 600 -120.65 31.19 -62.64
N GLN A 601 -120.83 32.38 -62.05
CA GLN A 601 -122.08 32.92 -61.47
C GLN A 601 -121.65 33.92 -60.37
N TYR A 602 -122.39 34.93 -59.91
CA TYR A 602 -123.65 35.50 -60.37
C TYR A 602 -123.51 37.03 -60.37
N SER A 603 -124.13 37.61 -61.38
CA SER A 603 -124.55 38.99 -61.53
C SER A 603 -125.42 39.50 -60.36
N ASP A 604 -125.84 40.76 -60.50
CA ASP A 604 -126.97 41.39 -59.78
C ASP A 604 -126.70 42.13 -58.45
N LEU A 605 -125.46 42.63 -58.27
CA LEU A 605 -125.20 43.82 -57.44
C LEU A 605 -124.21 44.84 -58.05
N ARG A 606 -123.54 44.59 -59.18
CA ARG A 606 -123.92 44.92 -60.58
C ARG A 606 -124.15 46.40 -60.96
N ASN A 607 -124.86 47.22 -60.19
CA ASN A 607 -125.52 48.40 -60.78
C ASN A 607 -124.85 49.77 -60.56
N GLU A 608 -123.71 49.84 -59.85
CA GLU A 608 -123.12 51.14 -59.44
C GLU A 608 -121.69 51.40 -59.96
N TYR A 609 -120.91 50.37 -60.31
CA TYR A 609 -119.55 50.51 -60.88
C TYR A 609 -119.49 50.88 -62.37
N LEU A 610 -120.64 51.25 -62.97
CA LEU A 610 -120.79 51.52 -64.40
C LEU A 610 -119.95 52.70 -64.92
N SER A 611 -119.43 53.56 -64.03
CA SER A 611 -118.52 54.67 -64.37
C SER A 611 -117.06 54.24 -64.59
N SER A 612 -116.67 53.03 -64.17
CA SER A 612 -115.29 52.53 -64.35
C SER A 612 -115.04 51.91 -65.71
N PHE A 613 -116.09 51.69 -66.52
CA PHE A 613 -116.00 50.85 -67.72
C PHE A 613 -115.45 51.59 -68.95
N ASP A 614 -115.78 52.88 -69.13
CA ASP A 614 -115.38 53.62 -70.34
C ASP A 614 -113.88 54.00 -70.36
N SER A 615 -113.25 54.20 -69.19
CA SER A 615 -111.80 54.42 -69.07
C SER A 615 -110.97 53.20 -69.52
N MET A 616 -111.47 51.99 -69.24
CA MET A 616 -110.81 50.73 -69.62
C MET A 616 -110.74 50.53 -71.14
N LYS A 617 -111.65 51.15 -71.89
CA LYS A 617 -111.77 50.98 -73.35
C LYS A 617 -110.65 51.68 -74.11
N GLU A 618 -110.12 52.78 -73.57
CA GLU A 618 -109.02 53.53 -74.18
C GLU A 618 -107.66 52.87 -73.90
N GLN A 619 -107.50 52.24 -72.73
CA GLN A 619 -106.29 51.46 -72.40
C GLN A 619 -106.10 50.20 -73.28
N LEU A 620 -107.19 49.59 -73.74
CA LEU A 620 -107.13 48.36 -74.54
C LEU A 620 -106.50 48.55 -75.93
N ASN A 621 -106.71 49.71 -76.56
CA ASN A 621 -106.11 50.00 -77.88
C ASN A 621 -104.59 50.23 -77.78
N THR A 622 -104.11 50.81 -76.69
CA THR A 622 -102.67 50.98 -76.42
C THR A 622 -101.99 49.63 -76.16
N TRP A 623 -102.68 48.70 -75.49
CA TRP A 623 -102.18 47.35 -75.21
C TRP A 623 -101.98 46.52 -76.49
N LEU A 624 -102.88 46.62 -77.47
CA LEU A 624 -102.79 45.90 -78.74
C LEU A 624 -101.52 46.26 -79.54
N VAL A 625 -101.19 47.55 -79.64
CA VAL A 625 -99.98 48.00 -80.38
C VAL A 625 -98.68 47.61 -79.67
N MET A 626 -98.66 47.58 -78.33
CA MET A 626 -97.49 47.10 -77.59
C MET A 626 -97.28 45.58 -77.77
N LYS A 627 -98.36 44.80 -77.90
CA LYS A 627 -98.25 43.34 -77.96
C LYS A 627 -97.71 42.81 -79.29
N ASP A 628 -98.03 43.46 -80.41
CA ASP A 628 -97.48 43.08 -81.73
C ASP A 628 -95.96 43.34 -81.81
N LYS A 629 -95.42 44.31 -81.05
CA LYS A 629 -93.97 44.52 -80.96
C LYS A 629 -93.27 43.44 -80.12
N GLN A 630 -93.87 43.05 -78.98
CA GLN A 630 -93.35 41.97 -78.13
C GLN A 630 -93.35 40.59 -78.81
N LEU A 631 -94.22 40.33 -79.80
CA LEU A 631 -94.16 39.07 -80.55
C LEU A 631 -92.97 39.00 -81.52
N SER A 632 -92.49 40.13 -82.04
CA SER A 632 -91.35 40.14 -82.97
C SER A 632 -89.99 40.08 -82.26
N GLU A 633 -89.88 40.61 -81.05
CA GLU A 633 -88.62 40.61 -80.27
C GLU A 633 -88.37 39.22 -79.61
N ASN A 634 -89.44 38.46 -79.31
CA ASN A 634 -89.33 37.14 -78.68
C ASN A 634 -88.96 35.97 -79.61
N GLU A 635 -89.15 36.08 -80.94
CA GLU A 635 -88.79 34.99 -81.87
C GLU A 635 -87.27 34.92 -82.15
N GLU A 636 -86.56 36.04 -82.04
CA GLU A 636 -85.11 36.10 -82.25
C GLU A 636 -84.33 35.64 -81.00
N GLU A 637 -84.75 36.06 -79.79
CA GLU A 637 -84.16 35.65 -78.50
C GLU A 637 -84.34 34.13 -78.22
N PHE A 638 -85.43 33.52 -78.71
CA PHE A 638 -85.63 32.06 -78.59
C PHE A 638 -84.68 31.26 -79.48
N SER A 639 -84.19 31.83 -80.59
CA SER A 639 -83.32 31.12 -81.53
C SER A 639 -81.87 31.09 -81.08
N GLU A 640 -81.37 32.12 -80.38
CA GLU A 640 -80.02 32.09 -79.77
C GLU A 640 -79.97 31.15 -78.56
N ARG A 641 -80.96 31.20 -77.65
CA ARG A 641 -81.03 30.28 -76.50
C ARG A 641 -81.10 28.81 -76.91
N LEU A 642 -81.69 28.48 -78.07
CA LEU A 642 -81.78 27.10 -78.55
C LEU A 642 -80.43 26.54 -79.05
N GLU A 643 -79.53 27.39 -79.57
CA GLU A 643 -78.15 27.00 -79.87
C GLU A 643 -77.29 26.89 -78.60
N GLU A 644 -77.43 27.82 -77.66
CA GLU A 644 -76.70 27.78 -76.39
C GLU A 644 -77.00 26.51 -75.58
N TYR A 645 -78.28 26.08 -75.55
CA TYR A 645 -78.67 24.82 -74.91
C TYR A 645 -78.18 23.57 -75.66
N LYS A 646 -78.07 23.60 -77.00
CA LYS A 646 -77.47 22.48 -77.75
C LYS A 646 -75.99 22.32 -77.46
N SER A 647 -75.24 23.43 -77.39
CA SER A 647 -73.82 23.39 -77.01
C SER A 647 -73.64 22.77 -75.64
N LYS A 648 -74.41 23.22 -74.64
CA LYS A 648 -74.36 22.69 -73.27
C LYS A 648 -74.74 21.21 -73.17
N VAL A 649 -75.66 20.71 -74.00
CA VAL A 649 -75.98 19.27 -74.07
C VAL A 649 -74.83 18.48 -74.69
N SER A 650 -74.21 18.98 -75.77
CA SER A 650 -73.04 18.35 -76.41
C SER A 650 -71.84 18.24 -75.45
N ASP A 651 -71.59 19.26 -74.63
CA ASP A 651 -70.50 19.23 -73.63
C ASP A 651 -70.78 18.22 -72.50
N LEU A 652 -72.03 18.08 -72.06
CA LEU A 652 -72.44 17.08 -71.06
C LEU A 652 -72.42 15.64 -71.61
N GLU A 653 -72.79 15.43 -72.88
CA GLU A 653 -72.68 14.12 -73.53
C GLU A 653 -71.22 13.68 -73.71
N ASN A 654 -70.33 14.61 -74.08
CA ASN A 654 -68.90 14.34 -74.17
C ASN A 654 -68.28 14.03 -72.79
N SER A 655 -68.65 14.77 -71.74
CA SER A 655 -68.19 14.50 -70.37
C SER A 655 -68.67 13.12 -69.87
N SER A 656 -69.93 12.77 -70.13
CA SER A 656 -70.49 11.43 -69.85
C SER A 656 -69.75 10.31 -70.60
N LEU A 657 -69.34 10.54 -71.85
CA LEU A 657 -68.55 9.58 -72.63
C LEU A 657 -67.14 9.37 -72.05
N VAL A 658 -66.48 10.43 -71.56
CA VAL A 658 -65.18 10.31 -70.89
C VAL A 658 -65.32 9.50 -69.59
N SER A 659 -66.25 9.85 -68.71
CA SER A 659 -66.47 9.12 -67.45
C SER A 659 -66.84 7.64 -67.67
N ASN A 660 -67.64 7.32 -68.70
CA ASN A 660 -67.96 5.93 -69.02
C ASN A 660 -66.73 5.13 -69.53
N ASN A 661 -65.87 5.74 -70.35
CA ASN A 661 -64.63 5.12 -70.80
C ASN A 661 -63.64 4.91 -69.64
N GLU A 662 -63.54 5.86 -68.71
CA GLU A 662 -62.74 5.71 -67.49
C GLU A 662 -63.29 4.58 -66.61
N ILE A 663 -64.60 4.52 -66.39
CA ILE A 663 -65.27 3.44 -65.65
C ILE A 663 -65.00 2.06 -66.29
N ASP A 664 -65.03 1.93 -67.61
CA ASP A 664 -64.74 0.65 -68.27
C ASP A 664 -63.24 0.28 -68.22
N SER A 665 -62.33 1.27 -68.22
CA SER A 665 -60.91 1.04 -67.94
C SER A 665 -60.66 0.58 -66.50
N LEU A 666 -61.44 1.12 -65.54
CA LEU A 666 -61.41 0.72 -64.13
C LEU A 666 -61.98 -0.69 -63.92
N LYS A 667 -63.03 -1.09 -64.66
CA LYS A 667 -63.51 -2.48 -64.67
C LYS A 667 -62.47 -3.45 -65.21
N GLN A 668 -61.78 -3.12 -66.31
CA GLN A 668 -60.71 -3.96 -66.85
C GLN A 668 -59.54 -4.13 -65.87
N THR A 669 -59.13 -3.06 -65.19
CA THR A 669 -58.05 -3.13 -64.18
C THR A 669 -58.49 -3.86 -62.91
N ILE A 670 -59.75 -3.77 -62.50
CA ILE A 670 -60.30 -4.60 -61.42
C ILE A 670 -60.32 -6.09 -61.83
N GLU A 671 -60.62 -6.43 -63.08
CA GLU A 671 -60.64 -7.82 -63.54
C GLU A 671 -59.23 -8.44 -63.61
N THR A 672 -58.20 -7.69 -64.01
CA THR A 672 -56.80 -8.15 -63.90
C THR A 672 -56.35 -8.27 -62.45
N LEU A 673 -56.61 -7.26 -61.60
CA LEU A 673 -56.29 -7.32 -60.16
C LEU A 673 -57.00 -8.45 -59.42
N SER A 674 -58.19 -8.88 -59.87
CA SER A 674 -58.89 -10.06 -59.33
C SER A 674 -58.18 -11.37 -59.72
N LYS A 675 -57.69 -11.49 -60.96
CA LYS A 675 -56.92 -12.67 -61.41
C LYS A 675 -55.56 -12.75 -60.72
N ASP A 676 -54.90 -11.60 -60.54
CA ASP A 676 -53.64 -11.53 -59.78
C ASP A 676 -53.86 -11.90 -58.30
N ASN A 677 -54.97 -11.46 -57.68
CA ASN A 677 -55.34 -11.89 -56.32
C ASN A 677 -55.57 -13.40 -56.19
N GLU A 678 -56.19 -14.05 -57.18
CA GLU A 678 -56.35 -15.51 -57.17
C GLU A 678 -55.00 -16.23 -57.33
N CYS A 679 -54.10 -15.70 -58.16
CA CYS A 679 -52.73 -16.19 -58.29
C CYS A 679 -51.96 -16.07 -56.97
N PHE A 680 -51.98 -14.89 -56.33
CA PHE A 680 -51.35 -14.66 -55.03
C PHE A 680 -51.94 -15.53 -53.91
N ARG A 681 -53.26 -15.79 -53.90
CA ARG A 681 -53.87 -16.73 -52.94
C ARG A 681 -53.40 -18.17 -53.15
N SER A 682 -53.25 -18.61 -54.39
CA SER A 682 -52.70 -19.93 -54.71
C SER A 682 -51.24 -20.05 -54.24
N GLU A 683 -50.44 -19.00 -54.46
CA GLU A 683 -49.04 -18.97 -54.05
C GLU A 683 -48.87 -18.89 -52.52
N ASN A 684 -49.72 -18.13 -51.81
CA ASN A 684 -49.75 -18.12 -50.34
C ASN A 684 -50.15 -19.48 -49.79
N ASN A 685 -51.20 -20.13 -50.30
CA ASN A 685 -51.59 -21.47 -49.86
C ASN A 685 -50.44 -22.50 -50.06
N SER A 686 -49.64 -22.36 -51.12
CA SER A 686 -48.44 -23.18 -51.32
C SER A 686 -47.33 -22.88 -50.30
N LYS A 687 -47.15 -21.60 -49.93
CA LYS A 687 -46.16 -21.18 -48.92
C LYS A 687 -46.58 -21.60 -47.52
N ASP A 688 -47.86 -21.49 -47.17
CA ASP A 688 -48.42 -21.93 -45.90
C ASP A 688 -48.29 -23.45 -45.71
N MET A 689 -48.51 -24.25 -46.77
CA MET A 689 -48.23 -25.69 -46.70
C MET A 689 -46.73 -25.97 -46.44
N LYS A 690 -45.84 -25.22 -47.09
CA LYS A 690 -44.38 -25.37 -46.89
C LYS A 690 -43.91 -24.92 -45.51
N ILE A 691 -44.53 -23.87 -44.95
CA ILE A 691 -44.30 -23.41 -43.58
C ILE A 691 -44.77 -24.49 -42.59
N SER A 692 -45.92 -25.14 -42.84
CA SER A 692 -46.42 -26.20 -41.97
C SER A 692 -45.56 -27.47 -42.00
N GLU A 693 -45.01 -27.84 -43.16
CA GLU A 693 -43.98 -28.89 -43.27
C GLU A 693 -42.73 -28.55 -42.44
N LEU A 694 -42.16 -27.36 -42.63
CA LEU A 694 -40.96 -26.91 -41.90
C LEU A 694 -41.21 -26.77 -40.39
N GLN A 695 -42.41 -26.37 -39.97
CA GLN A 695 -42.79 -26.31 -38.55
C GLN A 695 -42.81 -27.71 -37.91
N ASN A 696 -43.26 -28.74 -38.64
CA ASN A 696 -43.23 -30.11 -38.15
C ASN A 696 -41.79 -30.65 -38.10
N GLU A 697 -40.97 -30.39 -39.11
CA GLU A 697 -39.55 -30.77 -39.13
C GLU A 697 -38.74 -30.10 -38.00
N ILE A 698 -39.00 -28.81 -37.72
CA ILE A 698 -38.43 -28.10 -36.56
C ILE A 698 -38.95 -28.70 -35.24
N LEU A 699 -40.21 -29.10 -35.15
CA LEU A 699 -40.77 -29.73 -33.95
C LEU A 699 -40.16 -31.13 -33.69
N GLU A 700 -39.86 -31.88 -34.74
CA GLU A 700 -39.25 -33.20 -34.67
C GLU A 700 -37.76 -33.10 -34.31
N ASN A 701 -36.99 -32.27 -35.00
CA ASN A 701 -35.60 -31.94 -34.64
C ASN A 701 -35.48 -31.38 -33.21
N LYS A 702 -36.45 -30.56 -32.75
CA LYS A 702 -36.47 -30.06 -31.37
C LYS A 702 -36.69 -31.19 -30.35
N LYS A 703 -37.51 -32.20 -30.67
CA LYS A 703 -37.71 -33.37 -29.80
C LYS A 703 -36.46 -34.24 -29.74
N GLU A 704 -35.80 -34.47 -30.88
CA GLU A 704 -34.53 -35.20 -30.92
C GLU A 704 -33.44 -34.47 -30.10
N LEU A 705 -33.27 -33.14 -30.29
CA LEU A 705 -32.33 -32.36 -29.48
C LEU A 705 -32.65 -32.40 -27.98
N THR A 706 -33.93 -32.36 -27.58
CA THR A 706 -34.28 -32.50 -26.15
C THR A 706 -33.98 -33.90 -25.61
N LEU A 707 -34.14 -34.95 -26.43
CA LEU A 707 -33.84 -36.33 -26.03
C LEU A 707 -32.32 -36.55 -25.92
N GLU A 708 -31.53 -36.04 -26.87
CA GLU A 708 -30.06 -36.07 -26.79
C GLU A 708 -29.56 -35.30 -25.56
N HIS A 709 -30.10 -34.10 -25.31
CA HIS A 709 -29.76 -33.31 -24.13
C HIS A 709 -30.14 -34.01 -22.82
N GLU A 710 -31.31 -34.65 -22.74
CA GLU A 710 -31.69 -35.44 -21.56
C GLU A 710 -30.76 -36.65 -21.34
N LEU A 711 -30.38 -37.36 -22.41
CA LEU A 711 -29.43 -38.49 -22.33
C LEU A 711 -28.03 -38.03 -21.91
N GLU A 712 -27.53 -36.92 -22.46
CA GLU A 712 -26.22 -36.36 -22.16
C GLU A 712 -26.16 -35.82 -20.72
N MET A 713 -27.21 -35.13 -20.26
CA MET A 713 -27.37 -34.71 -18.86
C MET A 713 -27.49 -35.89 -17.90
N THR A 714 -28.11 -37.00 -18.31
CA THR A 714 -28.17 -38.23 -17.50
C THR A 714 -26.78 -38.87 -17.39
N SER A 715 -26.02 -38.94 -18.49
CA SER A 715 -24.64 -39.44 -18.50
C SER A 715 -23.70 -38.59 -17.65
N LEU A 716 -23.83 -37.26 -17.71
CA LEU A 716 -23.07 -36.33 -16.87
C LEU A 716 -23.45 -36.45 -15.39
N GLY A 717 -24.74 -36.68 -15.09
CA GLY A 717 -25.21 -37.02 -13.74
C GLY A 717 -24.53 -38.27 -13.18
N GLU A 718 -24.50 -39.36 -13.95
CA GLU A 718 -23.81 -40.58 -13.52
C GLU A 718 -22.29 -40.40 -13.34
N GLU A 719 -21.63 -39.57 -14.15
CA GLU A 719 -20.20 -39.26 -13.94
C GLU A 719 -19.97 -38.39 -12.72
N MET A 720 -20.86 -37.42 -12.47
CA MET A 720 -20.84 -36.58 -11.27
C MET A 720 -21.05 -37.41 -9.99
N ASP A 721 -21.98 -38.35 -9.99
CA ASP A 721 -22.19 -39.30 -8.87
C ASP A 721 -20.94 -40.17 -8.63
N LYS A 722 -20.34 -40.72 -9.70
CA LYS A 722 -19.07 -41.49 -9.62
C LYS A 722 -17.90 -40.62 -9.11
N LEU A 723 -17.92 -39.31 -9.36
CA LEU A 723 -16.94 -38.36 -8.83
C LEU A 723 -17.21 -38.06 -7.35
N ASN A 724 -18.47 -37.87 -6.98
CA ASN A 724 -18.90 -37.61 -5.61
C ASN A 724 -18.61 -38.79 -4.68
N ASP A 725 -18.89 -40.02 -5.12
CA ASP A 725 -18.49 -41.26 -4.43
C ASP A 725 -16.97 -41.32 -4.19
N LYS A 726 -16.17 -40.96 -5.20
CA LYS A 726 -14.70 -40.90 -5.06
C LYS A 726 -14.28 -39.83 -4.05
N THR A 727 -14.87 -38.65 -4.09
CA THR A 727 -14.63 -37.58 -3.12
C THR A 727 -14.95 -38.06 -1.71
N GLN A 728 -16.09 -38.70 -1.48
CA GLN A 728 -16.46 -39.27 -0.19
C GLN A 728 -15.43 -40.31 0.29
N THR A 729 -15.00 -41.23 -0.59
CA THR A 729 -13.96 -42.22 -0.20
C THR A 729 -12.60 -41.60 0.12
N LEU A 730 -12.28 -40.44 -0.48
CA LEU A 730 -11.06 -39.68 -0.16
C LEU A 730 -11.21 -38.92 1.16
N GLU A 731 -12.37 -38.33 1.44
CA GLU A 731 -12.69 -37.69 2.71
C GLU A 731 -12.63 -38.70 3.87
N ASP A 732 -13.23 -39.87 3.71
CA ASP A 732 -13.18 -40.95 4.71
C ASP A 732 -11.73 -41.41 4.98
N LEU A 733 -10.90 -41.49 3.94
CA LEU A 733 -9.49 -41.88 4.05
C LEU A 733 -8.63 -40.78 4.67
N ILE A 734 -8.91 -39.50 4.39
CA ILE A 734 -8.31 -38.33 5.06
C ILE A 734 -8.70 -38.31 6.54
N ASN A 735 -9.96 -38.56 6.87
CA ASN A 735 -10.44 -38.61 8.24
C ASN A 735 -9.76 -39.75 9.04
N ALA A 736 -9.67 -40.95 8.47
CA ALA A 736 -8.93 -42.05 9.07
C ALA A 736 -7.43 -41.74 9.28
N LYS A 737 -6.80 -40.99 8.36
CA LYS A 737 -5.41 -40.53 8.51
C LYS A 737 -5.26 -39.42 9.56
N ASN A 738 -6.24 -38.54 9.69
CA ASN A 738 -6.27 -37.53 10.74
C ASN A 738 -6.39 -38.16 12.13
N GLU A 739 -7.21 -39.20 12.30
CA GLU A 739 -7.28 -39.98 13.55
C GLU A 739 -5.94 -40.66 13.89
N GLU A 740 -5.24 -41.23 12.90
CA GLU A 740 -3.91 -41.82 13.08
C GLU A 740 -2.87 -40.76 13.50
N ILE A 741 -2.92 -39.56 12.91
CA ILE A 741 -2.06 -38.42 13.28
C ILE A 741 -2.35 -37.94 14.70
N ILE A 742 -3.62 -37.83 15.11
CA ILE A 742 -4.02 -37.44 16.47
C ILE A 742 -3.51 -38.49 17.49
N ALA A 743 -3.64 -39.78 17.19
CA ALA A 743 -3.12 -40.85 18.04
C ALA A 743 -1.58 -40.87 18.14
N LEU A 744 -0.88 -40.46 17.08
CA LEU A 744 0.58 -40.26 17.11
C LEU A 744 0.97 -39.01 17.91
N HIS A 745 0.22 -37.91 17.80
CA HIS A 745 0.44 -36.71 18.61
C HIS A 745 0.29 -37.00 20.11
N GLN A 746 -0.78 -37.69 20.53
CA GLN A 746 -0.99 -38.08 21.93
C GLN A 746 0.12 -39.01 22.46
N LYS A 747 0.69 -39.88 21.61
CA LYS A 747 1.87 -40.68 21.97
C LYS A 747 3.13 -39.82 22.12
N TYR A 748 3.32 -38.82 21.25
CA TYR A 748 4.44 -37.90 21.32
C TYR A 748 4.37 -37.04 22.59
N GLU A 749 3.25 -36.36 22.85
CA GLU A 749 3.02 -35.55 24.06
C GLU A 749 3.26 -36.36 25.35
N LYS A 750 2.79 -37.62 25.37
CA LYS A 750 3.04 -38.52 26.50
C LYS A 750 4.53 -38.86 26.64
N SER A 751 5.23 -39.16 25.54
CA SER A 751 6.66 -39.45 25.57
C SER A 751 7.51 -38.23 25.98
N GLU A 752 7.09 -37.03 25.58
CA GLU A 752 7.69 -35.76 25.98
C GLU A 752 7.48 -35.49 27.47
N SER A 753 6.26 -35.69 27.97
CA SER A 753 5.94 -35.59 29.41
C SER A 753 6.75 -36.59 30.26
N ASP A 754 6.83 -37.85 29.83
CA ASP A 754 7.64 -38.88 30.50
C ASP A 754 9.14 -38.54 30.50
N LEU A 755 9.66 -37.89 29.45
CA LEU A 755 11.04 -37.39 29.38
C LEU A 755 11.27 -36.18 30.30
N LEU A 756 10.32 -35.24 30.34
CA LEU A 756 10.39 -34.06 31.20
C LEU A 756 10.42 -34.43 32.69
N VAL A 757 9.60 -35.41 33.09
CA VAL A 757 9.61 -35.96 34.46
C VAL A 757 10.98 -36.58 34.79
N ARG A 758 11.54 -37.41 33.89
CA ARG A 758 12.86 -38.02 34.11
C ARG A 758 13.99 -37.00 34.24
N PHE A 759 13.99 -35.95 33.41
CA PHE A 759 14.97 -34.87 33.53
C PHE A 759 14.81 -34.08 34.83
N GLN A 760 13.59 -33.88 35.30
CA GLN A 760 13.34 -33.22 36.57
C GLN A 760 13.77 -34.08 37.78
N ASP A 761 13.51 -35.40 37.74
CA ASP A 761 14.01 -36.36 38.74
C ASP A 761 15.55 -36.42 38.78
N GLU A 762 16.21 -36.48 37.62
CA GLU A 762 17.67 -36.49 37.51
C GLU A 762 18.29 -35.19 38.03
N LYS A 763 17.68 -34.04 37.70
CA LYS A 763 18.07 -32.72 38.20
C LYS A 763 17.91 -32.60 39.72
N ASP A 764 16.82 -33.10 40.28
CA ASP A 764 16.61 -33.07 41.72
C ASP A 764 17.51 -34.07 42.47
N SER A 765 17.85 -35.21 41.85
CA SER A 765 18.89 -36.12 42.34
C SER A 765 20.28 -35.47 42.35
N LEU A 766 20.70 -34.85 41.24
CA LEU A 766 21.99 -34.13 41.15
C LEU A 766 22.06 -32.98 42.16
N LYS A 767 20.98 -32.22 42.33
CA LYS A 767 20.87 -31.15 43.32
C LYS A 767 21.00 -31.69 44.75
N LYS A 768 20.43 -32.86 45.04
CA LYS A 768 20.57 -33.54 46.33
C LYS A 768 22.01 -33.98 46.58
N THR A 769 22.65 -34.67 45.64
CA THR A 769 24.06 -35.09 45.77
C THR A 769 24.99 -33.89 45.95
N LEU A 770 24.82 -32.82 45.18
CA LEU A 770 25.61 -31.59 45.32
C LEU A 770 25.45 -30.94 46.70
N ASN A 771 24.24 -30.98 47.27
CA ASN A 771 23.97 -30.46 48.61
C ASN A 771 24.55 -31.36 49.72
N GLU A 772 24.57 -32.68 49.51
CA GLU A 772 25.23 -33.63 50.41
C GLU A 772 26.76 -33.46 50.40
N ASP A 773 27.38 -33.32 49.22
CA ASP A 773 28.81 -33.02 49.06
C ASP A 773 29.18 -31.66 49.68
N PHE A 774 28.34 -30.63 49.50
CA PHE A 774 28.55 -29.31 50.10
C PHE A 774 28.54 -29.40 51.64
N ASN A 775 27.53 -30.06 52.21
CA ASN A 775 27.40 -30.24 53.66
C ASN A 775 28.59 -31.01 54.25
N GLN A 776 29.05 -32.10 53.60
CA GLN A 776 30.25 -32.84 54.03
C GLN A 776 31.51 -31.96 54.00
N LYS A 777 31.60 -31.07 53.01
CA LYS A 777 32.74 -30.15 52.87
C LYS A 777 32.71 -29.02 53.90
N GLU A 778 31.53 -28.52 54.25
CA GLU A 778 31.35 -27.59 55.36
C GLU A 778 31.70 -28.25 56.70
N GLU A 779 31.23 -29.47 56.95
CA GLU A 779 31.50 -30.21 58.19
C GLU A 779 32.99 -30.54 58.37
N THR A 780 33.67 -30.97 57.31
CA THR A 780 35.13 -31.21 57.35
C THR A 780 35.93 -29.93 57.61
N LEU A 781 35.60 -28.81 56.96
CA LEU A 781 36.21 -27.50 57.24
C LEU A 781 35.94 -27.03 58.68
N ARG A 782 34.73 -27.24 59.20
CA ARG A 782 34.35 -26.90 60.58
C ARG A 782 35.15 -27.70 61.60
N ASN A 783 35.34 -29.00 61.36
CA ASN A 783 36.16 -29.88 62.18
C ASN A 783 37.66 -29.51 62.15
N GLU A 784 38.20 -29.16 60.99
CA GLU A 784 39.58 -28.64 60.87
C GLU A 784 39.76 -27.32 61.64
N PHE A 785 38.78 -26.42 61.58
CA PHE A 785 38.82 -25.15 62.29
C PHE A 785 38.77 -25.35 63.81
N GLU A 786 37.88 -26.22 64.30
CA GLU A 786 37.78 -26.55 65.72
C GLU A 786 39.06 -27.23 66.25
N ALA A 787 39.69 -28.09 65.45
CA ALA A 787 40.99 -28.68 65.79
C ALA A 787 42.09 -27.62 65.91
N LYS A 788 42.11 -26.62 65.02
CA LYS A 788 43.02 -25.46 65.08
C LYS A 788 42.79 -24.59 66.32
N VAL A 789 41.53 -24.32 66.68
CA VAL A 789 41.18 -23.58 67.90
C VAL A 789 41.72 -24.31 69.14
N LYS A 790 41.43 -25.62 69.26
CA LYS A 790 41.94 -26.45 70.37
C LYS A 790 43.47 -26.53 70.43
N GLN A 791 44.16 -26.42 69.28
CA GLN A 791 45.62 -26.35 69.26
C GLN A 791 46.13 -24.99 69.78
N LEU A 792 45.49 -23.89 69.38
CA LEU A 792 45.84 -22.55 69.87
C LEU A 792 45.56 -22.39 71.37
N GLU A 793 44.45 -22.94 71.88
CA GLU A 793 44.12 -22.96 73.30
C GLU A 793 45.20 -23.66 74.14
N ARG A 794 45.64 -24.85 73.71
CA ARG A 794 46.74 -25.59 74.38
C ARG A 794 48.07 -24.83 74.35
N ASN A 795 48.38 -24.18 73.23
CA ASN A 795 49.59 -23.36 73.12
C ASN A 795 49.54 -22.16 74.09
N ASN A 796 48.40 -21.47 74.17
CA ASN A 796 48.20 -20.37 75.12
C ASN A 796 48.23 -20.84 76.57
N GLU A 797 47.66 -21.99 76.90
CA GLU A 797 47.72 -22.56 78.25
C GLU A 797 49.17 -22.94 78.64
N SER A 798 49.96 -23.47 77.70
CA SER A 798 51.40 -23.73 77.91
C SER A 798 52.17 -22.45 78.20
N THR A 799 52.01 -21.40 77.39
CA THR A 799 52.74 -20.13 77.59
C THR A 799 52.30 -19.41 78.87
N LEU A 800 51.03 -19.51 79.26
CA LEU A 800 50.52 -18.95 80.51
C LEU A 800 51.09 -19.69 81.73
N ASN A 801 51.25 -21.02 81.65
CA ASN A 801 51.92 -21.80 82.69
C ASN A 801 53.43 -21.50 82.79
N GLU A 802 54.13 -21.30 81.67
CA GLU A 802 55.53 -20.86 81.65
C GLU A 802 55.69 -19.47 82.30
N LEU A 803 54.86 -18.50 81.92
CA LEU A 803 54.82 -17.15 82.54
C LEU A 803 54.53 -17.22 84.04
N ARG A 804 53.64 -18.13 84.47
CA ARG A 804 53.31 -18.33 85.89
C ARG A 804 54.46 -18.94 86.68
N LEU A 805 55.20 -19.87 86.09
CA LEU A 805 56.40 -20.46 86.69
C LEU A 805 57.51 -19.42 86.82
N GLU A 806 57.71 -18.58 85.79
CA GLU A 806 58.69 -17.49 85.83
C GLU A 806 58.31 -16.43 86.89
N MET A 807 57.04 -16.05 87.00
CA MET A 807 56.55 -15.18 88.07
C MET A 807 56.80 -15.75 89.47
N GLU A 808 56.59 -17.05 89.68
CA GLU A 808 56.83 -17.70 90.97
C GLU A 808 58.35 -17.85 91.26
N ASN A 809 59.19 -18.05 90.24
CA ASN A 809 60.65 -18.00 90.34
C ASN A 809 61.14 -16.58 90.73
N GLN A 810 60.61 -15.54 90.10
CA GLN A 810 60.95 -14.15 90.44
C GLN A 810 60.48 -13.79 91.85
N LYS A 811 59.28 -14.22 92.25
CA LYS A 811 58.74 -14.04 93.61
C LYS A 811 59.55 -14.79 94.66
N THR A 812 59.95 -16.04 94.42
CA THR A 812 60.79 -16.80 95.36
C THR A 812 62.19 -16.21 95.47
N LYS A 813 62.80 -15.77 94.35
CA LYS A 813 64.06 -15.01 94.37
C LYS A 813 63.93 -13.71 95.16
N GLY A 814 62.87 -12.93 94.92
CA GLY A 814 62.58 -11.71 95.67
C GLY A 814 62.37 -11.97 97.17
N LEU A 815 61.70 -13.06 97.55
CA LEU A 815 61.56 -13.49 98.95
C LEU A 815 62.88 -13.91 99.58
N ILE A 816 63.79 -14.54 98.83
CA ILE A 816 65.15 -14.85 99.30
C ILE A 816 65.94 -13.56 99.52
N GLU A 817 65.94 -12.63 98.55
CA GLU A 817 66.61 -11.32 98.68
C GLU A 817 66.05 -10.50 99.85
N LEU A 818 64.73 -10.55 100.08
CA LEU A 818 64.07 -9.86 101.18
C LEU A 818 64.33 -10.54 102.53
N LYS A 819 64.45 -11.87 102.56
CA LYS A 819 64.90 -12.63 103.73
C LYS A 819 66.36 -12.35 104.05
N ASP A 820 67.26 -12.34 103.07
CA ASP A 820 68.68 -12.07 103.28
C ASP A 820 68.91 -10.63 103.78
N LYS A 821 68.12 -9.66 103.28
CA LYS A 821 68.02 -8.32 103.86
C LYS A 821 67.49 -8.37 105.29
N LEU A 822 66.37 -9.04 105.55
CA LEU A 822 65.80 -9.14 106.90
C LEU A 822 66.75 -9.82 107.89
N ASP A 823 67.53 -10.82 107.47
CA ASP A 823 68.55 -11.47 108.28
C ASP A 823 69.79 -10.56 108.47
N ALA A 824 70.13 -9.71 107.48
CA ALA A 824 71.16 -8.68 107.62
C ALA A 824 70.72 -7.57 108.59
N ASP A 825 69.48 -7.10 108.47
CA ASP A 825 68.86 -6.13 109.35
C ASP A 825 68.68 -6.73 110.76
N HIS A 826 68.24 -7.98 110.91
CA HIS A 826 68.21 -8.67 112.21
C HIS A 826 69.60 -8.82 112.81
N ARG A 827 70.66 -9.07 112.03
CA ARG A 827 72.04 -9.09 112.56
C ARG A 827 72.45 -7.70 113.04
N HIS A 828 72.15 -6.66 112.25
CA HIS A 828 72.41 -5.28 112.61
C HIS A 828 71.62 -4.83 113.85
N GLU A 829 70.33 -5.18 113.92
CA GLU A 829 69.47 -4.97 115.07
C GLU A 829 69.91 -5.80 116.27
N MET A 830 70.39 -7.04 116.12
CA MET A 830 70.89 -7.83 117.24
C MET A 830 72.22 -7.31 117.80
N ASP A 831 73.10 -6.74 116.96
CA ASP A 831 74.30 -6.06 117.45
C ASP A 831 74.01 -4.66 118.02
N SER A 832 73.02 -3.96 117.46
CA SER A 832 72.43 -2.72 118.02
C SER A 832 71.69 -2.98 119.33
N LEU A 833 70.98 -4.10 119.46
CA LEU A 833 70.31 -4.57 120.67
C LEU A 833 71.33 -5.10 121.67
N ARG A 834 72.45 -5.71 121.28
CA ARG A 834 73.56 -5.99 122.22
C ARG A 834 74.16 -4.70 122.78
N HIS A 835 74.26 -3.65 121.97
CA HIS A 835 74.62 -2.31 122.45
C HIS A 835 73.53 -1.69 123.35
N ARG A 836 72.25 -1.81 122.98
CA ARG A 836 71.11 -1.19 123.69
C ARG A 836 70.67 -1.94 124.95
N PHE A 837 70.68 -3.28 125.00
CA PHE A 837 70.41 -4.07 126.23
C PHE A 837 71.48 -3.85 127.30
N LYS A 838 72.71 -3.49 126.91
CA LYS A 838 73.74 -3.05 127.85
C LYS A 838 73.45 -1.67 128.44
N LEU A 839 72.57 -0.88 127.83
CA LEU A 839 72.18 0.48 128.21
C LEU A 839 70.73 0.59 128.74
N ALA A 840 69.87 -0.41 128.55
CA ALA A 840 68.43 -0.31 128.74
C ALA A 840 67.81 -1.46 129.57
N ILE A 841 68.46 -1.88 130.67
CA ILE A 841 67.77 -2.55 131.79
C ILE A 841 67.01 -1.49 132.61
N SER A 842 66.19 -0.70 131.91
CA SER A 842 65.41 0.42 132.41
C SER A 842 64.18 0.55 131.53
N THR A 843 63.16 -0.24 131.87
CA THR A 843 61.72 0.14 131.88
C THR A 843 61.27 1.16 130.81
N THR A 844 60.31 0.89 129.92
CA THR A 844 59.09 0.06 130.07
C THR A 844 58.30 0.04 128.73
N SER A 845 57.28 -0.84 128.62
CA SER A 845 55.91 -0.59 128.08
C SER A 845 55.69 0.49 126.99
N ILE A 846 54.92 0.34 125.90
CA ILE A 846 53.73 -0.48 125.55
C ILE A 846 53.49 -0.34 124.02
N GLU A 847 52.85 -1.30 123.35
CA GLU A 847 52.10 -1.05 122.09
C GLU A 847 50.87 -1.97 121.95
N ARG A 848 49.74 -1.45 121.42
CA ARG A 848 49.23 -1.76 120.05
C ARG A 848 47.77 -1.36 119.80
N THR A 849 47.59 -0.58 118.73
CA THR A 849 46.40 -0.33 117.88
C THR A 849 46.95 0.12 116.49
N PRO A 850 46.15 0.47 115.45
CA PRO A 850 45.17 -0.36 114.73
C PRO A 850 45.19 -0.19 113.16
N SER A 851 44.31 -0.92 112.45
CA SER A 851 43.49 -0.53 111.26
C SER A 851 44.04 0.04 109.90
N GLU A 852 43.14 -0.04 108.89
CA GLU A 852 42.92 0.82 107.68
C GLU A 852 43.56 0.47 106.30
N THR A 853 43.05 0.90 105.12
CA THR A 853 41.68 0.97 104.50
C THR A 853 41.78 1.21 102.95
N SER A 854 40.67 1.07 102.20
CA SER A 854 40.19 1.97 101.09
C SER A 854 40.36 1.70 99.56
N LEU A 855 39.27 2.04 98.82
CA LEU A 855 39.11 2.66 97.47
C LEU A 855 38.51 1.90 96.24
N GLU A 856 37.95 2.68 95.30
CA GLU A 856 36.75 2.42 94.44
C GLU A 856 36.97 2.18 92.92
N ARG A 857 35.91 1.76 92.18
CA ARG A 857 35.45 2.10 90.78
C ARG A 857 34.65 0.94 90.13
N VAL A 858 33.78 1.04 89.09
CA VAL A 858 32.94 2.09 88.42
C VAL A 858 31.80 1.36 87.61
N ASN A 859 30.85 2.06 86.95
CA ASN A 859 29.62 1.47 86.37
C ASN A 859 29.24 2.07 84.98
N LEU A 860 28.79 1.26 83.99
CA LEU A 860 27.69 1.51 83.01
C LEU A 860 27.61 0.47 81.86
N ASP A 861 26.40 -0.01 81.51
CA ASP A 861 26.11 -0.74 80.26
C ASP A 861 24.57 -0.85 80.02
N VAL A 862 24.00 -0.26 78.93
CA VAL A 862 22.72 -0.60 78.21
C VAL A 862 22.55 0.34 76.99
N ILE A 863 23.18 0.09 75.84
CA ILE A 863 22.74 0.57 74.50
C ILE A 863 23.22 -0.41 73.43
N ASP A 864 22.34 -1.25 72.85
CA ASP A 864 22.50 -1.70 71.43
C ASP A 864 21.29 -2.47 70.82
N GLN A 865 20.45 -3.15 71.62
CA GLN A 865 19.41 -4.03 71.05
C GLN A 865 18.27 -3.33 70.27
N LEU A 866 17.98 -2.06 70.57
CA LEU A 866 16.86 -1.31 69.96
C LEU A 866 17.13 -0.79 68.53
N ALA A 867 18.37 -0.86 68.04
CA ALA A 867 18.71 -0.44 66.69
C ALA A 867 18.30 -1.50 65.66
N GLN A 868 18.68 -2.76 65.90
CA GLN A 868 18.48 -3.86 64.94
C GLN A 868 17.01 -4.19 64.66
N GLU A 869 16.10 -4.04 65.64
CA GLU A 869 14.67 -4.32 65.43
C GLU A 869 14.00 -3.33 64.45
N ARG A 870 14.47 -2.08 64.36
CA ARG A 870 13.90 -1.07 63.45
C ARG A 870 14.28 -1.31 62.00
N GLU A 871 15.50 -1.77 61.74
CA GLU A 871 15.98 -2.14 60.40
C GLU A 871 15.13 -3.28 59.81
N VAL A 872 14.86 -4.31 60.63
CA VAL A 872 14.08 -5.49 60.23
C VAL A 872 12.61 -5.15 59.96
N GLN A 873 12.01 -4.22 60.71
CA GLN A 873 10.64 -3.76 60.42
C GLN A 873 10.54 -2.99 59.10
N LYS A 874 11.51 -2.11 58.78
CA LYS A 874 11.55 -1.41 57.49
C LYS A 874 11.64 -2.36 56.29
N LEU A 875 12.49 -3.38 56.37
CA LEU A 875 12.64 -4.38 55.30
C LEU A 875 11.35 -5.19 55.08
N LYS A 876 10.63 -5.56 56.14
CA LYS A 876 9.35 -6.25 56.02
C LYS A 876 8.27 -5.40 55.34
N GLN A 877 8.23 -4.09 55.59
CA GLN A 877 7.27 -3.20 54.95
C GLN A 877 7.54 -3.05 53.45
N LEU A 878 8.80 -2.86 53.05
CA LEU A 878 9.18 -2.74 51.62
C LEU A 878 8.82 -3.99 50.81
N ILE A 879 9.03 -5.20 51.36
CA ILE A 879 8.67 -6.47 50.69
C ILE A 879 7.14 -6.60 50.54
N LEU A 880 6.36 -6.10 51.50
CA LEU A 880 4.90 -6.12 51.43
C LEU A 880 4.39 -5.12 50.37
N ASP A 881 4.99 -3.93 50.30
CA ASP A 881 4.60 -2.88 49.37
C ASP A 881 4.97 -3.23 47.91
N GLU A 882 6.10 -3.91 47.65
CA GLU A 882 6.40 -4.46 46.33
C GLU A 882 5.43 -5.60 45.94
N LYS A 883 5.14 -6.52 46.86
CA LYS A 883 4.21 -7.63 46.58
C LYS A 883 2.83 -7.10 46.16
N ASN A 884 2.30 -6.11 46.89
CA ASN A 884 1.01 -5.51 46.59
C ASN A 884 0.99 -4.86 45.19
N LYS A 885 2.08 -4.22 44.74
CA LYS A 885 2.20 -3.68 43.38
C LYS A 885 2.15 -4.77 42.29
N TYR A 886 2.82 -5.90 42.51
CA TYR A 886 2.76 -7.01 41.56
C TYR A 886 1.38 -7.67 41.51
N ASP A 887 0.71 -7.82 42.66
CA ASP A 887 -0.67 -8.33 42.72
C ASP A 887 -1.66 -7.38 42.01
N GLU A 888 -1.52 -6.05 42.16
CA GLU A 888 -2.32 -5.06 41.42
C GLU A 888 -2.07 -5.11 39.89
N LEU A 889 -0.81 -5.22 39.46
CA LEU A 889 -0.46 -5.37 38.04
C LEU A 889 -1.03 -6.67 37.43
N LEU A 890 -1.02 -7.77 38.20
CA LEU A 890 -1.58 -9.05 37.77
C LEU A 890 -3.12 -8.99 37.63
N ILE A 891 -3.79 -8.29 38.55
CA ILE A 891 -5.25 -8.06 38.48
C ILE A 891 -5.59 -7.19 37.27
N LYS A 892 -4.81 -6.12 37.04
CA LYS A 892 -5.01 -5.22 35.89
C LYS A 892 -4.84 -5.97 34.56
N SER A 893 -3.73 -6.68 34.38
CA SER A 893 -3.46 -7.45 33.16
C SER A 893 -4.52 -8.53 32.88
N LYS A 894 -5.06 -9.19 33.91
CA LYS A 894 -6.17 -10.14 33.74
C LYS A 894 -7.46 -9.45 33.30
N LYS A 895 -7.78 -8.29 33.88
CA LYS A 895 -8.95 -7.50 33.52
C LYS A 895 -8.87 -7.00 32.07
N ASP A 896 -7.74 -6.44 31.68
CA ASP A 896 -7.52 -5.91 30.32
C ASP A 896 -7.71 -7.03 29.27
N ARG A 897 -7.12 -8.21 29.50
CA ARG A 897 -7.26 -9.40 28.63
C ARG A 897 -8.69 -9.95 28.57
N ASP A 898 -9.44 -9.91 29.67
CA ASP A 898 -10.83 -10.38 29.70
C ASP A 898 -11.78 -9.36 29.02
N GLU A 899 -11.45 -8.07 29.03
CA GLU A 899 -12.14 -7.03 28.27
C GLU A 899 -11.85 -7.14 26.75
N GLU A 900 -10.61 -7.39 26.33
CA GLU A 900 -10.24 -7.70 24.93
C GLU A 900 -10.95 -8.96 24.40
N MET A 901 -10.97 -10.05 25.18
CA MET A 901 -11.70 -11.28 24.83
C MET A 901 -13.22 -11.06 24.68
N LYS A 902 -13.78 -10.07 25.40
CA LYS A 902 -15.20 -9.71 25.30
C LYS A 902 -15.46 -8.83 24.09
N ALA A 903 -14.56 -7.90 23.77
CA ALA A 903 -14.62 -7.09 22.55
C ALA A 903 -14.55 -7.97 21.28
N MET A 904 -13.57 -8.87 21.20
CA MET A 904 -13.38 -9.77 20.04
C MET A 904 -14.60 -10.69 19.80
N LYS A 905 -15.23 -11.21 20.87
CA LYS A 905 -16.48 -11.98 20.75
C LYS A 905 -17.66 -11.14 20.26
N SER A 906 -17.75 -9.87 20.67
CA SER A 906 -18.79 -8.95 20.19
C SER A 906 -18.58 -8.59 18.72
N GLU A 907 -17.33 -8.46 18.27
CA GLU A 907 -16.99 -8.13 16.89
C GLU A 907 -17.26 -9.31 15.92
N ILE A 908 -16.93 -10.54 16.32
CA ILE A 908 -17.23 -11.75 15.54
C ILE A 908 -18.75 -11.93 15.40
N ALA A 909 -19.53 -11.73 16.47
CA ALA A 909 -20.99 -11.79 16.41
C ALA A 909 -21.58 -10.73 15.47
N ALA A 910 -21.06 -9.50 15.48
CA ALA A 910 -21.47 -8.44 14.57
C ALA A 910 -21.15 -8.79 13.10
N LYS A 911 -19.95 -9.31 12.81
CA LYS A 911 -19.53 -9.73 11.47
C LYS A 911 -20.42 -10.86 10.91
N CYS A 912 -20.78 -11.85 11.73
CA CYS A 912 -21.72 -12.90 11.30
C CYS A 912 -23.12 -12.35 10.96
N GLN A 913 -23.62 -11.37 11.72
CA GLN A 913 -24.93 -10.75 11.46
C GLN A 913 -24.94 -9.88 10.19
N VAL A 914 -23.84 -9.17 9.89
CA VAL A 914 -23.68 -8.37 8.67
C VAL A 914 -23.65 -9.28 7.43
N ASN A 915 -22.84 -10.33 7.44
CA ASN A 915 -22.72 -11.25 6.30
C ASN A 915 -24.04 -11.97 5.98
N PHE A 916 -24.86 -12.29 7.01
CA PHE A 916 -26.19 -12.85 6.82
C PHE A 916 -27.15 -11.86 6.14
N ASN A 917 -27.12 -10.59 6.54
CA ASN A 917 -27.95 -9.54 5.95
C ASN A 917 -27.50 -9.19 4.51
N GLU A 918 -26.20 -9.22 4.21
CA GLU A 918 -25.70 -9.04 2.83
C GLU A 918 -26.15 -10.14 1.87
N ALA A 919 -26.14 -11.41 2.30
CA ALA A 919 -26.64 -12.52 1.48
C ALA A 919 -28.14 -12.36 1.16
N LEU A 920 -28.93 -11.89 2.13
CA LEU A 920 -30.36 -11.59 1.96
C LEU A 920 -30.60 -10.42 0.99
N ASN A 921 -29.80 -9.37 1.06
CA ASN A 921 -29.90 -8.23 0.14
C ASN A 921 -29.49 -8.59 -1.29
N LYS A 922 -28.47 -9.43 -1.50
CA LYS A 922 -28.07 -9.90 -2.84
C LYS A 922 -29.20 -10.67 -3.54
N LEU A 923 -29.85 -11.59 -2.83
CA LEU A 923 -31.04 -12.32 -3.33
C LEU A 923 -32.22 -11.40 -3.63
N SER A 924 -32.39 -10.30 -2.88
CA SER A 924 -33.43 -9.30 -3.17
C SER A 924 -33.13 -8.53 -4.46
N ASN A 925 -31.88 -8.08 -4.64
CA ASN A 925 -31.46 -7.28 -5.79
C ASN A 925 -31.52 -8.09 -7.10
N GLU A 926 -31.11 -9.37 -7.11
CA GLU A 926 -31.23 -10.23 -8.30
C GLU A 926 -32.69 -10.43 -8.73
N ARG A 927 -33.61 -10.55 -7.76
CA ARG A 927 -35.06 -10.65 -8.03
C ARG A 927 -35.62 -9.36 -8.64
N GLU A 928 -35.10 -8.21 -8.22
CA GLU A 928 -35.54 -6.88 -8.69
C GLU A 928 -34.99 -6.56 -10.09
N LEU A 929 -33.74 -6.98 -10.38
CA LEU A 929 -33.14 -6.88 -11.72
C LEU A 929 -33.94 -7.67 -12.77
N LEU A 930 -34.29 -8.93 -12.46
CA LEU A 930 -35.10 -9.79 -13.33
C LEU A 930 -36.51 -9.22 -13.59
N ALA A 931 -37.08 -8.51 -12.61
CA ALA A 931 -38.36 -7.83 -12.78
C ALA A 931 -38.26 -6.61 -13.71
N GLN A 932 -37.15 -5.86 -13.66
CA GLN A 932 -36.89 -4.73 -14.55
C GLN A 932 -36.66 -5.17 -16.00
N GLU A 933 -35.90 -6.25 -16.25
CA GLU A 933 -35.69 -6.77 -17.60
C GLU A 933 -37.00 -7.18 -18.30
N LEU A 934 -37.94 -7.75 -17.55
CA LEU A 934 -39.27 -8.10 -18.06
C LEU A 934 -40.11 -6.86 -18.39
N ALA A 935 -40.06 -5.83 -17.54
CA ALA A 935 -40.77 -4.57 -17.77
C ALA A 935 -40.25 -3.80 -19.00
N VAL A 936 -38.94 -3.81 -19.25
CA VAL A 936 -38.33 -3.17 -20.44
C VAL A 936 -38.78 -3.87 -21.73
N LYS A 937 -38.87 -5.21 -21.73
CA LYS A 937 -39.37 -5.98 -22.88
C LYS A 937 -40.84 -5.68 -23.17
N ASP A 938 -41.68 -5.59 -22.15
CA ASP A 938 -43.11 -5.30 -22.31
C ASP A 938 -43.34 -3.86 -22.83
N SER A 939 -42.53 -2.90 -22.37
CA SER A 939 -42.52 -1.52 -22.87
C SER A 939 -42.13 -1.41 -24.35
N CYS A 940 -41.12 -2.16 -24.82
CA CYS A 940 -40.76 -2.19 -26.24
C CYS A 940 -41.89 -2.73 -27.14
N ILE A 941 -42.64 -3.72 -26.64
CA ILE A 941 -43.79 -4.29 -27.36
C ILE A 941 -44.93 -3.26 -27.44
N GLN A 942 -45.25 -2.58 -26.33
CA GLN A 942 -46.23 -1.48 -26.28
C GLN A 942 -45.86 -0.34 -27.24
N ALA A 943 -44.60 0.10 -27.26
CA ALA A 943 -44.12 1.14 -28.18
C ALA A 943 -44.30 0.75 -29.66
N SER A 944 -44.01 -0.52 -29.99
CA SER A 944 -44.18 -1.06 -31.35
C SER A 944 -45.65 -1.08 -31.78
N ILE A 945 -46.57 -1.44 -30.88
CA ILE A 945 -48.02 -1.41 -31.12
C ILE A 945 -48.52 0.03 -31.32
N SER A 946 -48.02 0.98 -30.52
CA SER A 946 -48.37 2.40 -30.64
C SER A 946 -47.97 2.98 -32.01
N ALA A 947 -46.74 2.69 -32.47
CA ALA A 947 -46.25 3.14 -33.78
C ALA A 947 -47.11 2.64 -34.96
N ILE A 948 -47.64 1.42 -34.88
CA ILE A 948 -48.53 0.86 -35.91
C ILE A 948 -49.89 1.59 -35.92
N ASN A 949 -50.47 1.88 -34.75
CA ASN A 949 -51.73 2.62 -34.66
C ASN A 949 -51.61 4.06 -35.17
N ASP A 950 -50.46 4.70 -34.97
CA ASP A 950 -50.20 6.07 -35.42
C ASP A 950 -50.14 6.18 -36.96
N ILE A 951 -49.62 5.15 -37.63
CA ILE A 951 -49.63 5.02 -39.10
C ILE A 951 -51.07 4.85 -39.62
N ILE A 952 -51.89 4.04 -38.95
CA ILE A 952 -53.30 3.82 -39.30
C ILE A 952 -54.12 5.12 -39.17
N SER A 953 -53.90 5.91 -38.13
CA SER A 953 -54.55 7.22 -37.96
C SER A 953 -54.17 8.23 -39.05
N LYS A 954 -52.89 8.29 -39.45
CA LYS A 954 -52.43 9.19 -40.53
C LYS A 954 -53.08 8.85 -41.88
N LEU A 955 -53.21 7.57 -42.22
CA LEU A 955 -53.88 7.12 -43.44
C LEU A 955 -55.39 7.45 -43.46
N ASN A 956 -56.06 7.36 -42.31
CA ASN A 956 -57.48 7.74 -42.20
C ASN A 956 -57.69 9.26 -42.26
N ALA A 957 -56.78 10.07 -41.70
CA ALA A 957 -56.86 11.53 -41.78
C ALA A 957 -56.69 12.03 -43.22
N GLN A 958 -55.74 11.45 -43.97
CA GLN A 958 -55.50 11.81 -45.37
C GLN A 958 -56.71 11.51 -46.26
N ARG A 959 -57.37 10.36 -46.05
CA ARG A 959 -58.62 9.97 -46.73
C ARG A 959 -59.82 10.90 -46.45
N ILE A 960 -59.80 11.68 -45.37
CA ILE A 960 -60.85 12.68 -45.06
C ILE A 960 -60.50 14.05 -45.66
N SER A 961 -59.24 14.31 -46.01
CA SER A 961 -58.81 15.55 -46.66
C SER A 961 -59.01 15.58 -48.18
N ASP A 962 -59.19 14.40 -48.80
CA ASP A 962 -59.40 14.23 -50.25
C ASP A 962 -60.90 14.10 -50.62
N LEU A 963 -61.80 14.37 -49.67
CA LEU A 963 -63.28 14.36 -49.79
C LEU A 963 -63.87 15.76 -49.52
#